data_AF-A0A3A8NKZ1-F1
#
_entry.id   AF-A0A3A8NKZ1-F1
#
_cell.length_a   1.000
_cell.length_b   1.000
_cell.length_c   1.000
_cell.angle_alpha   90.00
_cell.angle_beta   90.00
_cell.angle_gamma   90.00
#
_symmetry.space_group_name_H-M   'P 1'
#
loop_
_entity.id
_entity.type
_entity.pdbx_description
1 polymer ?
#
loop_
_entity_poly.entity_id
_entity_poly.type
_entity_poly.pdbx_seq_one_letter_code
_entity_poly.pdbx_strand_id
1 'polypeptide(L)'
;MGRTVIGRLRLRGTDLDPLSAKLRLESLLSGAHLSPVGLPPSATVCIRRLVDPKPGVLPVRQFAPSPPPAWDEAFSAALSAQLARAARPAQGPVPPSAEAVLFLDPSELLACLASDVWRGTAAVHWWWKGLFPSADLALRVVAEWLRRPEYVPAALEAVARRSEARPVLSLFSGDEARTLLARVCVTQGLPALASALGAFEEEAARDEVMPKSRPRVAKEERVSGSGAVPLTPWEAWVPEARAPGLGREHQTLLGVALMLRRAPLEARHAAFIPAVVAWRREEARVTTGDGTREPVRSVGVTPESRPESGAEEVQALAPRVPGARAVQPIAPEQVELGPLPSAARSTEAPRLEPASRREPTDTSTPALTSPFAVPPLAASIEAPVWPIHVEASATPSVVMLAPEPTSAPQAPPPLPGLLPSSETRFISAPGRGWGLPISTGLGGLFYLVNVGLFLEFYGDFTQPAFPCLPLPLWDFVALLGQRLLGDARPSDAVWKVLALLSGRRPGEAPGHAFEPPEDWRVPESWLRAFRTQGAAAWTWSLTDRRLRVRHPAGFLVLDILAPEPSDSAEALVRRELALFSTGHTFTLEPGDVPAPTGPGATPLERWLGWLVPYVRARLSRALGVPPDDTEALERMLLMHDARLHLTETHVDVVLALAQLPLEVRVAGLDRDIGWIPSAGRHLTFHFE
;
A
#
# COMPACT_ATOMS: atom_id res chain seq x y z
N MET A 1 13.66 -10.84 -5.26
CA MET A 1 13.68 -12.22 -5.80
C MET A 1 12.67 -13.08 -5.05
N GLY A 2 11.88 -13.89 -5.77
CA GLY A 2 10.87 -14.78 -5.20
C GLY A 2 11.49 -15.86 -4.30
N ARG A 3 10.80 -16.20 -3.21
CA ARG A 3 11.24 -17.25 -2.28
C ARG A 3 10.63 -18.59 -2.68
N THR A 4 11.45 -19.51 -3.17
CA THR A 4 11.02 -20.88 -3.44
C THR A 4 11.28 -21.76 -2.22
N VAL A 5 10.26 -22.52 -1.81
CA VAL A 5 10.37 -23.46 -0.69
C VAL A 5 9.96 -24.85 -1.16
N ILE A 6 10.87 -25.82 -1.06
CA ILE A 6 10.59 -27.22 -1.36
C ILE A 6 10.37 -27.95 -0.03
N GLY A 7 9.10 -28.28 0.27
CA GLY A 7 8.77 -28.94 1.54
C GLY A 7 9.26 -30.39 1.63
N ARG A 8 9.26 -31.13 0.51
CA ARG A 8 9.73 -32.51 0.45
C ARG A 8 10.31 -32.84 -0.92
N LEU A 9 11.59 -33.23 -0.94
CA LEU A 9 12.25 -33.78 -2.12
C LEU A 9 12.40 -35.30 -1.96
N ARG A 10 12.04 -36.08 -2.99
CA ARG A 10 12.24 -37.53 -3.01
C ARG A 10 13.20 -37.88 -4.14
N LEU A 11 14.34 -38.45 -3.76
CA LEU A 11 15.35 -38.93 -4.69
C LEU A 11 15.35 -40.46 -4.70
N ARG A 12 15.51 -41.06 -5.88
CA ARG A 12 15.73 -42.50 -6.06
C ARG A 12 17.07 -42.69 -6.77
N GLY A 13 17.97 -43.46 -6.16
CA GLY A 13 19.26 -43.82 -6.77
C GLY A 13 19.97 -44.88 -5.94
N THR A 14 20.88 -45.60 -6.58
CA THR A 14 21.73 -46.63 -5.96
C THR A 14 22.98 -46.00 -5.35
N ASP A 15 23.36 -46.45 -4.15
CA ASP A 15 24.61 -46.06 -3.46
C ASP A 15 24.80 -44.54 -3.27
N LEU A 16 23.72 -43.85 -2.89
CA LEU A 16 23.76 -42.43 -2.55
C LEU A 16 23.75 -42.24 -1.03
N ASP A 17 24.78 -41.57 -0.51
CA ASP A 17 24.76 -41.05 0.85
C ASP A 17 23.67 -39.96 0.99
N PRO A 18 22.68 -40.10 1.89
CA PRO A 18 21.54 -39.19 1.97
C PRO A 18 21.90 -37.73 2.26
N LEU A 19 22.89 -37.50 3.14
CA LEU A 19 23.28 -36.15 3.55
C LEU A 19 24.04 -35.44 2.43
N SER A 20 24.99 -36.13 1.81
CA SER A 20 25.75 -35.62 0.66
C SER A 20 24.85 -35.33 -0.54
N ALA A 21 23.89 -36.21 -0.83
CA ALA A 21 22.93 -36.01 -1.91
C ALA A 21 22.01 -34.80 -1.64
N LYS A 22 21.56 -34.61 -0.39
CA LYS A 22 20.77 -33.45 0.02
C LYS A 22 21.52 -32.14 -0.21
N LEU A 23 22.73 -31.99 0.33
CA LEU A 23 23.51 -30.76 0.22
C LEU A 23 23.83 -30.40 -1.24
N ARG A 24 24.16 -31.39 -2.07
CA ARG A 24 24.43 -31.19 -3.50
C ARG A 24 23.20 -30.75 -4.26
N LEU A 25 22.04 -31.35 -3.98
CA LEU A 25 20.77 -30.95 -4.60
C LEU A 25 20.30 -29.57 -4.12
N GLU A 26 20.49 -29.24 -2.84
CA GLU A 26 20.19 -27.89 -2.34
C GLU A 26 21.04 -26.85 -3.07
N SER A 27 22.35 -27.09 -3.22
CA SER A 27 23.23 -26.21 -4.00
C SER A 27 22.79 -26.12 -5.46
N LEU A 28 22.53 -27.24 -6.11
CA LEU A 28 22.18 -27.27 -7.53
C LEU A 28 20.83 -26.58 -7.81
N LEU A 29 19.81 -26.86 -6.99
CA LEU A 29 18.48 -26.25 -7.13
C LEU A 29 18.47 -24.78 -6.72
N SER A 30 19.40 -24.34 -5.86
CA SER A 30 19.55 -22.90 -5.57
C SER A 30 20.01 -22.11 -6.80
N GLY A 31 20.75 -22.74 -7.72
CA GLY A 31 21.17 -22.17 -9.00
C GLY A 31 20.23 -22.42 -10.17
N ALA A 32 19.06 -23.02 -9.94
CA ALA A 32 18.06 -23.28 -10.98
C ALA A 32 17.10 -22.10 -11.16
N HIS A 33 16.61 -21.87 -12.38
CA HIS A 33 15.57 -20.85 -12.64
C HIS A 33 14.19 -21.38 -12.22
N LEU A 34 13.91 -21.29 -10.92
CA LEU A 34 12.65 -21.76 -10.34
C LEU A 34 11.50 -20.74 -10.46
N SER A 35 11.77 -19.55 -11.00
CA SER A 35 10.78 -18.50 -11.21
C SER A 35 10.23 -18.59 -12.65
N PRO A 36 8.94 -18.94 -12.81
CA PRO A 36 8.33 -19.05 -14.13
C PRO A 36 8.16 -17.68 -14.78
N VAL A 37 8.50 -17.58 -16.06
CA VAL A 37 8.33 -16.35 -16.84
C VAL A 37 6.84 -16.00 -16.96
N GLY A 38 6.50 -14.75 -16.66
CA GLY A 38 5.14 -14.22 -16.85
C GLY A 38 4.23 -14.27 -15.62
N LEU A 39 4.70 -14.79 -14.48
CA LEU A 39 3.99 -14.58 -13.21
C LEU A 39 4.31 -13.21 -12.61
N PRO A 40 3.33 -12.54 -11.98
CA PRO A 40 3.62 -11.41 -11.10
C PRO A 40 4.67 -11.82 -10.05
N PRO A 41 5.73 -11.03 -9.83
CA PRO A 41 6.74 -11.32 -8.81
C PRO A 41 6.18 -11.43 -7.38
N SER A 42 5.04 -10.79 -7.13
CA SER A 42 4.28 -10.82 -5.87
C SER A 42 3.38 -12.06 -5.70
N ALA A 43 3.25 -12.90 -6.74
CA ALA A 43 2.38 -14.07 -6.72
C ALA A 43 2.90 -15.19 -5.80
N THR A 44 1.97 -15.92 -5.20
CA THR A 44 2.26 -17.15 -4.44
C THR A 44 1.67 -18.35 -5.16
N VAL A 45 2.53 -19.27 -5.59
CA VAL A 45 2.13 -20.54 -6.21
C VAL A 45 2.41 -21.69 -5.26
N CYS A 46 1.38 -22.49 -5.00
CA CYS A 46 1.51 -23.76 -4.30
C CYS A 46 1.44 -24.89 -5.34
N ILE A 47 2.46 -25.74 -5.40
CA ILE A 47 2.47 -26.93 -6.26
C ILE A 47 2.50 -28.15 -5.35
N ARG A 48 1.51 -29.03 -5.48
CA ARG A 48 1.35 -30.23 -4.65
C ARG A 48 2.44 -31.25 -4.93
N ARG A 49 2.71 -31.46 -6.22
CA ARG A 49 3.72 -32.40 -6.71
C ARG A 49 4.22 -31.95 -8.08
N LEU A 50 5.54 -31.87 -8.20
CA LEU A 50 6.22 -31.74 -9.49
C LEU A 50 7.15 -32.95 -9.67
N VAL A 51 6.95 -33.69 -10.76
CA VAL A 51 7.82 -34.83 -11.11
C VAL A 51 9.02 -34.29 -11.88
N ASP A 52 10.20 -34.89 -11.67
CA ASP A 52 11.38 -34.58 -12.47
C ASP A 52 11.06 -34.75 -13.96
N PRO A 53 11.07 -33.67 -14.76
CA PRO A 53 10.69 -33.71 -16.16
C PRO A 53 11.75 -34.41 -17.01
N LYS A 54 12.98 -34.56 -16.51
CA LYS A 54 14.08 -35.20 -17.23
C LYS A 54 14.93 -36.07 -16.30
N PRO A 55 14.39 -37.24 -15.88
CA PRO A 55 15.05 -38.13 -14.93
C PRO A 55 16.46 -38.53 -15.36
N GLY A 56 17.40 -38.53 -14.40
CA GLY A 56 18.77 -38.99 -14.61
C GLY A 56 19.74 -37.95 -15.19
N VAL A 57 19.26 -36.76 -15.57
CA VAL A 57 20.10 -35.68 -16.10
C VAL A 57 20.79 -34.87 -15.01
N LEU A 58 20.17 -34.76 -13.82
CA LEU A 58 20.74 -34.01 -12.71
C LEU A 58 22.02 -34.69 -12.16
N PRO A 59 23.16 -33.98 -12.10
CA PRO A 59 24.42 -34.53 -11.58
C PRO A 59 24.40 -34.61 -10.04
N VAL A 60 23.70 -35.59 -9.47
CA VAL A 60 23.60 -35.73 -8.00
C VAL A 60 24.89 -36.28 -7.36
N ARG A 61 25.75 -36.93 -8.16
CA ARG A 61 27.02 -37.52 -7.70
C ARG A 61 28.19 -36.52 -7.69
N GLN A 62 28.06 -35.39 -8.37
CA GLN A 62 29.10 -34.37 -8.51
C GLN A 62 28.58 -33.04 -7.98
N PHE A 63 29.48 -32.16 -7.56
CA PHE A 63 29.09 -30.80 -7.21
C PHE A 63 28.95 -29.99 -8.50
N ALA A 64 27.77 -29.43 -8.75
CA ALA A 64 27.50 -28.56 -9.89
C ALA A 64 26.79 -27.29 -9.39
N PRO A 65 27.21 -26.10 -9.84
CA PRO A 65 26.63 -24.84 -9.38
C PRO A 65 25.24 -24.58 -9.96
N SER A 66 24.91 -25.17 -11.11
CA SER A 66 23.63 -25.00 -11.80
C SER A 66 23.18 -26.30 -12.47
N PRO A 67 21.87 -26.50 -12.71
CA PRO A 67 21.37 -27.61 -13.50
C PRO A 67 21.86 -27.54 -14.95
N PRO A 68 21.96 -28.68 -15.66
CA PRO A 68 22.18 -28.68 -17.10
C PRO A 68 21.07 -27.91 -17.84
N PRO A 69 21.37 -27.12 -18.89
CA PRO A 69 20.37 -26.32 -19.61
C PRO A 69 19.18 -27.14 -20.10
N ALA A 70 19.45 -28.36 -20.58
CA ALA A 70 18.43 -29.25 -21.09
C ALA A 70 17.49 -29.83 -20.01
N TRP A 71 17.89 -29.77 -18.73
CA TRP A 71 17.00 -30.05 -17.59
C TRP A 71 16.23 -28.80 -17.20
N ASP A 72 16.90 -27.64 -17.18
CA ASP A 72 16.29 -26.35 -16.83
C ASP A 72 15.15 -25.99 -17.79
N GLU A 73 15.36 -26.11 -19.11
CA GLU A 73 14.30 -25.92 -20.12
C GLU A 73 13.10 -26.86 -19.91
N ALA A 74 13.37 -28.13 -19.63
CA ALA A 74 12.32 -29.12 -19.38
C ALA A 74 11.56 -28.83 -18.09
N PHE A 75 12.26 -28.32 -17.07
CA PHE A 75 11.70 -27.88 -15.80
C PHE A 75 10.84 -26.63 -15.96
N SER A 76 11.32 -25.61 -16.66
CA SER A 76 10.54 -24.41 -16.98
C SER A 76 9.27 -24.77 -17.77
N ALA A 77 9.37 -25.64 -18.78
CA ALA A 77 8.21 -26.09 -19.55
C ALA A 77 7.19 -26.85 -18.69
N ALA A 78 7.65 -27.76 -17.83
CA ALA A 78 6.78 -28.50 -16.91
C ALA A 78 6.11 -27.58 -15.89
N LEU A 79 6.85 -26.60 -15.37
CA LEU A 79 6.33 -25.59 -14.45
C LEU A 79 5.28 -24.71 -15.14
N SER A 80 5.54 -24.20 -16.34
CA SER A 80 4.58 -23.44 -17.14
C SER A 80 3.31 -24.24 -17.44
N ALA A 81 3.41 -25.53 -17.73
CA ALA A 81 2.26 -26.40 -17.95
C ALA A 81 1.42 -26.62 -16.67
N GLN A 82 2.07 -26.76 -15.51
CA GLN A 82 1.38 -26.84 -14.22
C GLN A 82 0.69 -25.54 -13.87
N LEU A 83 1.38 -24.41 -14.09
CA LEU A 83 0.82 -23.09 -13.90
C LEU A 83 -0.39 -22.92 -14.78
N ALA A 84 -0.33 -23.20 -16.09
CA ALA A 84 -1.49 -23.08 -16.98
C ALA A 84 -2.78 -23.76 -16.47
N ARG A 85 -2.67 -24.78 -15.61
CA ARG A 85 -3.77 -25.55 -15.02
C ARG A 85 -4.06 -25.22 -13.55
N ALA A 86 -3.33 -24.29 -12.94
CA ALA A 86 -3.47 -24.01 -11.52
C ALA A 86 -4.84 -23.40 -11.22
N ALA A 87 -5.44 -23.89 -10.14
CA ALA A 87 -6.71 -23.37 -9.66
C ALA A 87 -6.53 -22.02 -8.96
N ARG A 88 -7.58 -21.18 -9.02
CA ARG A 88 -7.62 -19.84 -8.44
C ARG A 88 -8.71 -19.78 -7.37
N PRO A 89 -8.38 -19.88 -6.07
CA PRO A 89 -9.37 -19.90 -5.00
C PRO A 89 -10.26 -18.65 -4.98
N ALA A 90 -9.71 -17.49 -5.37
CA ALA A 90 -10.46 -16.25 -5.47
C ALA A 90 -11.51 -16.23 -6.60
N GLN A 91 -11.39 -17.11 -7.60
CA GLN A 91 -12.29 -17.18 -8.75
C GLN A 91 -13.36 -18.28 -8.62
N GLY A 92 -13.30 -19.11 -7.59
CA GLY A 92 -14.29 -20.17 -7.37
C GLY A 92 -13.73 -21.38 -6.61
N PRO A 93 -14.57 -22.41 -6.41
CA PRO A 93 -14.17 -23.61 -5.69
C PRO A 93 -13.03 -24.34 -6.41
N VAL A 94 -12.05 -24.78 -5.65
CA VAL A 94 -10.88 -25.51 -6.16
C VAL A 94 -11.18 -27.01 -6.20
N PRO A 95 -11.03 -27.68 -7.37
CA PRO A 95 -11.19 -29.12 -7.46
C PRO A 95 -10.18 -29.88 -6.57
N PRO A 96 -10.55 -31.01 -5.94
CA PRO A 96 -9.61 -31.83 -5.16
C PRO A 96 -8.43 -32.40 -5.98
N SER A 97 -8.60 -32.48 -7.31
CA SER A 97 -7.58 -32.90 -8.28
C SER A 97 -6.60 -31.79 -8.68
N ALA A 98 -6.77 -30.55 -8.17
CA ALA A 98 -5.86 -29.45 -8.45
C ALA A 98 -4.46 -29.75 -7.88
N GLU A 99 -3.49 -29.88 -8.78
CA GLU A 99 -2.08 -30.09 -8.44
C GLU A 99 -1.32 -28.77 -8.23
N ALA A 100 -1.90 -27.64 -8.66
CA ALA A 100 -1.36 -26.31 -8.44
C ALA A 100 -2.46 -25.31 -8.05
N VAL A 101 -2.11 -24.38 -7.17
CA VAL A 101 -2.97 -23.28 -6.70
C VAL A 101 -2.19 -21.98 -6.79
N LEU A 102 -2.80 -20.94 -7.36
CA LEU A 102 -2.21 -19.61 -7.47
C LEU A 102 -3.00 -18.59 -6.65
N PHE A 103 -2.26 -17.74 -5.93
CA PHE A 103 -2.70 -16.44 -5.44
C PHE A 103 -1.91 -15.34 -6.15
N LEU A 104 -2.59 -14.32 -6.70
CA LEU A 104 -1.91 -13.25 -7.45
C LEU A 104 -1.02 -12.36 -6.59
N ASP A 105 -1.43 -12.12 -5.35
CA ASP A 105 -0.68 -11.31 -4.40
C ASP A 105 -0.99 -11.72 -2.95
N PRO A 106 -0.28 -11.16 -1.96
CA PRO A 106 -0.54 -11.45 -0.56
C PRO A 106 -1.97 -11.11 -0.09
N SER A 107 -2.63 -10.11 -0.67
CA SER A 107 -3.99 -9.75 -0.28
C SER A 107 -5.02 -10.79 -0.69
N GLU A 108 -4.87 -11.35 -1.91
CA GLU A 108 -5.70 -12.45 -2.40
C GLU A 108 -5.53 -13.69 -1.50
N LEU A 109 -4.29 -14.01 -1.11
CA LEU A 109 -3.98 -15.10 -0.19
C LEU A 109 -4.65 -14.90 1.16
N LEU A 110 -4.52 -13.70 1.76
CA LEU A 110 -5.11 -13.38 3.06
C LEU A 110 -6.64 -13.43 3.04
N ALA A 111 -7.26 -12.93 1.98
CA ALA A 111 -8.71 -12.99 1.79
C ALA A 111 -9.20 -14.44 1.66
N CYS A 112 -8.53 -15.26 0.84
CA CYS A 112 -8.91 -16.66 0.66
C CYS A 112 -8.72 -17.48 1.93
N LEU A 113 -7.62 -17.27 2.66
CA LEU A 113 -7.38 -17.93 3.95
C LEU A 113 -8.51 -17.61 4.94
N ALA A 114 -8.86 -16.34 5.08
CA ALA A 114 -9.91 -15.91 6.00
C ALA A 114 -11.29 -16.49 5.62
N SER A 115 -11.64 -16.48 4.33
CA SER A 115 -12.87 -17.10 3.82
C SER A 115 -12.91 -18.61 4.10
N ASP A 116 -11.82 -19.34 3.83
CA ASP A 116 -11.76 -20.80 4.02
C ASP A 116 -11.81 -21.20 5.51
N VAL A 117 -11.18 -20.40 6.38
CA VAL A 117 -11.19 -20.61 7.84
C VAL A 117 -12.60 -20.41 8.38
N TRP A 118 -13.26 -19.31 8.03
CA TRP A 118 -14.64 -19.06 8.45
C TRP A 118 -15.60 -20.15 7.94
N ARG A 119 -15.44 -20.60 6.69
CA ARG A 119 -16.24 -21.70 6.11
C ARG A 119 -15.94 -23.07 6.73
N GLY A 120 -14.91 -23.20 7.58
CA GLY A 120 -14.47 -24.47 8.15
C GLY A 120 -13.82 -25.43 7.14
N THR A 121 -13.40 -24.93 5.96
CA THR A 121 -12.86 -25.74 4.87
C THR A 121 -11.32 -25.72 4.79
N ALA A 122 -10.69 -24.76 5.47
CA ALA A 122 -9.24 -24.58 5.40
C ALA A 122 -8.42 -25.82 5.79
N ALA A 123 -8.90 -26.64 6.73
CA ALA A 123 -8.22 -27.86 7.15
C ALA A 123 -8.21 -28.97 6.08
N VAL A 124 -9.14 -28.91 5.12
CA VAL A 124 -9.26 -29.88 4.02
C VAL A 124 -8.31 -29.54 2.87
N HIS A 125 -8.07 -28.24 2.65
CA HIS A 125 -7.23 -27.74 1.57
C HIS A 125 -5.74 -27.97 1.84
N TRP A 126 -5.09 -28.74 0.96
CA TRP A 126 -3.70 -29.20 1.17
C TRP A 126 -2.68 -28.06 1.15
N TRP A 127 -2.94 -26.98 0.41
CA TRP A 127 -2.00 -25.86 0.26
C TRP A 127 -1.86 -25.06 1.55
N TRP A 128 -2.92 -24.95 2.37
CA TRP A 128 -2.82 -24.27 3.68
C TRP A 128 -1.90 -25.00 4.65
N LYS A 129 -1.90 -26.34 4.63
CA LYS A 129 -0.95 -27.15 5.43
C LYS A 129 0.50 -26.94 4.98
N GLY A 130 0.71 -26.70 3.67
CA GLY A 130 2.03 -26.39 3.12
C GLY A 130 2.52 -24.98 3.47
N LEU A 131 1.62 -23.99 3.41
CA LEU A 131 1.94 -22.59 3.71
C LEU A 131 2.06 -22.31 5.21
N PHE A 132 1.22 -22.97 6.03
CA PHE A 132 1.13 -22.78 7.48
C PHE A 132 1.20 -24.14 8.20
N PRO A 133 2.38 -24.77 8.25
CA PRO A 133 2.55 -26.07 8.91
C PRO A 133 2.30 -25.94 10.42
N SER A 134 1.51 -26.86 10.98
CA SER A 134 1.26 -26.99 12.42
C SER A 134 0.67 -25.73 13.11
N ALA A 135 0.01 -24.86 12.35
CA ALA A 135 -0.64 -23.66 12.87
C ALA A 135 -2.14 -23.89 13.10
N ASP A 136 -2.68 -23.33 14.18
CA ASP A 136 -4.12 -23.03 14.25
C ASP A 136 -4.42 -21.95 13.20
N LEU A 137 -5.17 -22.31 12.16
CA LEU A 137 -5.42 -21.43 11.03
C LEU A 137 -6.28 -20.22 11.41
N ALA A 138 -7.14 -20.31 12.43
CA ALA A 138 -7.95 -19.18 12.89
C ALA A 138 -7.08 -18.12 13.57
N LEU A 139 -6.24 -18.53 14.52
CA LEU A 139 -5.25 -17.64 15.13
C LEU A 139 -4.26 -17.11 14.09
N ARG A 140 -3.94 -17.91 13.06
CA ARG A 140 -3.04 -17.49 12.00
C ARG A 140 -3.60 -16.39 11.12
N VAL A 141 -4.91 -16.39 10.83
CA VAL A 141 -5.57 -15.29 10.09
C VAL A 141 -5.34 -13.98 10.80
N VAL A 142 -5.67 -13.91 12.10
CA VAL A 142 -5.51 -12.69 12.90
C VAL A 142 -4.05 -12.24 12.93
N ALA A 143 -3.13 -13.16 13.22
CA ALA A 143 -1.71 -12.87 13.29
C ALA A 143 -1.15 -12.35 11.95
N GLU A 144 -1.55 -12.92 10.81
CA GLU A 144 -1.07 -12.49 9.50
C GLU A 144 -1.62 -11.14 9.06
N TRP A 145 -2.89 -10.85 9.37
CA TRP A 145 -3.49 -9.54 9.10
C TRP A 145 -2.86 -8.43 9.96
N LEU A 146 -2.57 -8.72 11.24
CA LEU A 146 -1.84 -7.79 12.11
C LEU A 146 -0.37 -7.60 11.69
N ARG A 147 0.26 -8.63 11.12
CA ARG A 147 1.65 -8.59 10.66
C ARG A 147 1.80 -7.81 9.35
N ARG A 148 0.79 -7.86 8.48
CA ARG A 148 0.81 -7.23 7.15
C ARG A 148 -0.43 -6.36 6.92
N PRO A 149 -0.60 -5.28 7.71
CA PRO A 149 -1.76 -4.39 7.62
C PRO A 149 -1.90 -3.68 6.27
N GLU A 150 -0.83 -3.56 5.48
CA GLU A 150 -0.83 -2.97 4.13
C GLU A 150 -1.79 -3.67 3.16
N TYR A 151 -1.95 -4.99 3.31
CA TYR A 151 -2.81 -5.81 2.43
C TYR A 151 -4.26 -5.92 2.90
N VAL A 152 -4.55 -5.50 4.13
CA VAL A 152 -5.86 -5.68 4.78
C VAL A 152 -6.98 -4.95 4.03
N PRO A 153 -6.83 -3.69 3.60
CA PRO A 153 -7.88 -3.02 2.80
C PRO A 153 -8.25 -3.77 1.52
N ALA A 154 -7.26 -4.28 0.79
CA ALA A 154 -7.51 -5.06 -0.44
C ALA A 154 -8.12 -6.43 -0.14
N ALA A 155 -7.68 -7.09 0.95
CA ALA A 155 -8.28 -8.35 1.39
C ALA A 155 -9.75 -8.17 1.83
N LEU A 156 -10.06 -7.08 2.55
CA LEU A 156 -11.41 -6.71 2.96
C LEU A 156 -12.31 -6.39 1.77
N GLU A 157 -11.79 -5.68 0.77
CA GLU A 157 -12.50 -5.43 -0.49
C GLU A 157 -12.82 -6.75 -1.22
N ALA A 158 -11.87 -7.69 -1.27
CA ALA A 158 -12.09 -8.99 -1.90
C ALA A 158 -13.18 -9.83 -1.20
N VAL A 159 -13.22 -9.86 0.14
CA VAL A 159 -14.28 -10.56 0.89
C VAL A 159 -15.61 -9.81 0.82
N ALA A 160 -15.60 -8.47 0.78
CA ALA A 160 -16.81 -7.66 0.62
C ALA A 160 -17.48 -7.91 -0.72
N ARG A 161 -16.71 -8.00 -1.82
CA ARG A 161 -17.21 -8.40 -3.16
C ARG A 161 -17.87 -9.78 -3.17
N ARG A 162 -17.47 -10.68 -2.27
CA ARG A 162 -18.08 -12.01 -2.09
C ARG A 162 -19.23 -12.02 -1.07
N SER A 163 -19.59 -10.87 -0.52
CA SER A 163 -20.56 -10.72 0.59
C SER A 163 -20.17 -11.49 1.86
N GLU A 164 -18.87 -11.67 2.10
CA GLU A 164 -18.30 -12.43 3.22
C GLU A 164 -17.70 -11.53 4.33
N ALA A 165 -17.78 -10.21 4.19
CA ALA A 165 -17.11 -9.26 5.10
C ALA A 165 -17.51 -9.46 6.57
N ARG A 166 -18.82 -9.51 6.88
CA ARG A 166 -19.30 -9.75 8.25
C ARG A 166 -18.80 -11.09 8.82
N PRO A 167 -19.00 -12.24 8.15
CA PRO A 167 -18.52 -13.50 8.68
C PRO A 167 -17.00 -13.55 8.87
N VAL A 168 -16.21 -12.99 7.96
CA VAL A 168 -14.74 -12.93 8.13
C VAL A 168 -14.36 -12.03 9.31
N LEU A 169 -15.00 -10.87 9.46
CA LEU A 169 -14.74 -9.97 10.58
C LEU A 169 -15.12 -10.58 11.93
N SER A 170 -16.06 -11.53 11.98
CA SER A 170 -16.39 -12.26 13.20
C SER A 170 -15.28 -13.17 13.72
N LEU A 171 -14.24 -13.45 12.91
CA LEU A 171 -13.03 -14.14 13.37
C LEU A 171 -12.16 -13.27 14.29
N PHE A 172 -12.39 -11.96 14.32
CA PHE A 172 -11.63 -11.00 15.11
C PHE A 172 -12.47 -10.56 16.31
N SER A 173 -11.87 -10.55 17.50
CA SER A 173 -12.44 -9.85 18.65
C SER A 173 -12.51 -8.33 18.40
N GLY A 174 -13.29 -7.61 19.21
CA GLY A 174 -13.37 -6.15 19.12
C GLY A 174 -12.00 -5.46 19.32
N ASP A 175 -11.18 -5.97 20.23
CA ASP A 175 -9.85 -5.42 20.51
C ASP A 175 -8.84 -5.73 19.40
N GLU A 176 -8.92 -6.92 18.80
CA GLU A 176 -8.12 -7.26 17.62
C GLU A 176 -8.52 -6.39 16.41
N ALA A 177 -9.81 -6.18 16.18
CA ALA A 177 -10.31 -5.30 15.11
C ALA A 177 -9.84 -3.85 15.30
N ARG A 178 -9.88 -3.35 16.54
CA ARG A 178 -9.37 -2.02 16.93
C ARG A 178 -7.87 -1.90 16.70
N THR A 179 -7.10 -2.89 17.17
CA THR A 179 -5.64 -2.93 16.99
C THR A 179 -5.26 -2.98 15.51
N LEU A 180 -5.99 -3.78 14.74
CA LEU A 180 -5.82 -3.91 13.30
C LEU A 180 -6.13 -2.59 12.59
N LEU A 181 -7.24 -1.93 12.93
CA LEU A 181 -7.60 -0.61 12.40
C LEU A 181 -6.49 0.41 12.65
N ALA A 182 -5.95 0.49 13.87
CA ALA A 182 -4.85 1.41 14.19
C ALA A 182 -3.62 1.14 13.30
N ARG A 183 -3.24 -0.13 13.11
CA ARG A 183 -2.12 -0.51 12.22
C ARG A 183 -2.40 -0.19 10.75
N VAL A 184 -3.62 -0.42 10.28
CA VAL A 184 -4.05 -0.06 8.91
C VAL A 184 -3.94 1.45 8.73
N CYS A 185 -4.49 2.26 9.64
CA CYS A 185 -4.41 3.72 9.57
C CYS A 185 -2.97 4.22 9.48
N VAL A 186 -2.06 3.72 10.33
CA VAL A 186 -0.64 4.12 10.29
C VAL A 186 0.01 3.73 8.97
N THR A 187 -0.18 2.49 8.51
CA THR A 187 0.43 1.96 7.28
C THR A 187 -0.12 2.64 6.00
N GLN A 188 -1.35 3.14 6.06
CA GLN A 188 -2.05 3.78 4.94
C GLN A 188 -1.89 5.30 4.93
N GLY A 189 -1.05 5.84 5.82
CA GLY A 189 -0.72 7.26 5.87
C GLY A 189 -1.77 8.13 6.56
N LEU A 190 -2.53 7.55 7.50
CA LEU A 190 -3.53 8.21 8.31
C LEU A 190 -3.24 8.10 9.83
N PRO A 191 -2.01 8.41 10.32
CA PRO A 191 -1.69 8.30 11.74
C PRO A 191 -2.54 9.23 12.62
N ALA A 192 -2.93 10.40 12.10
CA ALA A 192 -3.83 11.33 12.81
C ALA A 192 -5.20 10.69 13.11
N LEU A 193 -5.72 9.86 12.21
CA LEU A 193 -6.96 9.10 12.45
C LEU A 193 -6.76 8.05 13.54
N ALA A 194 -5.64 7.33 13.51
CA ALA A 194 -5.30 6.35 14.54
C ALA A 194 -5.19 7.01 15.93
N SER A 195 -4.51 8.16 16.01
CA SER A 195 -4.38 8.94 17.25
C SER A 195 -5.73 9.47 17.74
N ALA A 196 -6.57 10.01 16.85
CA ALA A 196 -7.89 10.52 17.21
C ALA A 196 -8.82 9.42 17.74
N LEU A 197 -8.80 8.23 17.13
CA LEU A 197 -9.56 7.07 17.59
C LEU A 197 -9.03 6.55 18.94
N GLY A 198 -7.69 6.49 19.12
CA GLY A 198 -7.09 6.11 20.40
C GLY A 198 -7.45 7.05 21.55
N ALA A 199 -7.37 8.36 21.31
CA ALA A 199 -7.72 9.37 22.30
C ALA A 199 -9.20 9.30 22.71
N PHE A 200 -10.10 9.03 21.76
CA PHE A 200 -11.52 8.81 22.04
C PHE A 200 -11.73 7.61 22.98
N GLU A 201 -11.04 6.49 22.74
CA GLU A 201 -11.20 5.28 23.56
C GLU A 201 -10.64 5.49 24.98
N GLU A 202 -9.53 6.21 25.13
CA GLU A 202 -9.02 6.60 26.45
C GLU A 202 -9.99 7.50 27.23
N GLU A 203 -10.66 8.43 26.53
CA GLU A 203 -11.68 9.30 27.11
C GLU A 203 -12.89 8.48 27.59
N ALA A 204 -13.37 7.54 26.77
CA ALA A 204 -14.46 6.63 27.12
C ALA A 204 -14.12 5.74 28.33
N ALA A 205 -12.92 5.16 28.36
CA ALA A 205 -12.47 4.34 29.49
C ALA A 205 -12.35 5.12 30.80
N ARG A 206 -11.94 6.40 30.75
CA ARG A 206 -11.90 7.28 31.94
C ARG A 206 -13.29 7.60 32.47
N ASP A 207 -14.26 7.82 31.58
CA ASP A 207 -15.66 8.09 31.96
C ASP A 207 -16.35 6.84 32.56
N GLU A 208 -15.95 5.61 32.19
CA GLU A 208 -16.44 4.37 32.81
C GLU A 208 -15.86 4.12 34.21
N VAL A 209 -14.57 4.38 34.43
CA VAL A 209 -13.91 4.16 35.73
C VAL A 209 -14.31 5.20 36.78
N MET A 210 -14.77 6.38 36.35
CA MET A 210 -15.20 7.46 37.23
C MET A 210 -16.71 7.68 37.10
N PRO A 211 -17.57 6.87 37.75
CA PRO A 211 -19.00 7.12 37.74
C PRO A 211 -19.24 8.51 38.31
N LYS A 212 -19.75 9.43 37.48
CA LYS A 212 -20.06 10.81 37.87
C LYS A 212 -21.20 10.77 38.89
N SER A 213 -20.82 10.70 40.17
CA SER A 213 -21.68 10.99 41.32
C SER A 213 -21.98 12.49 41.34
N ARG A 214 -22.83 12.95 40.43
CA ARG A 214 -23.59 14.22 40.53
C ARG A 214 -24.64 14.26 39.43
N PRO A 215 -25.93 14.44 39.74
CA PRO A 215 -26.93 14.69 38.72
C PRO A 215 -26.60 16.04 38.09
N ARG A 216 -26.12 16.02 36.85
CA ARG A 216 -25.99 17.24 36.05
C ARG A 216 -27.41 17.63 35.68
N VAL A 217 -27.97 18.61 36.37
CA VAL A 217 -29.25 19.24 36.01
C VAL A 217 -29.10 19.74 34.58
N ALA A 218 -29.63 18.97 33.63
CA ALA A 218 -29.68 19.32 32.24
C ALA A 218 -30.68 20.46 32.12
N LYS A 219 -30.17 21.67 31.89
CA LYS A 219 -30.98 22.76 31.38
C LYS A 219 -31.31 22.37 29.94
N GLU A 220 -32.55 21.91 29.73
CA GLU A 220 -33.10 21.64 28.41
C GLU A 220 -33.14 22.96 27.60
N GLU A 221 -32.05 23.27 26.92
CA GLU A 221 -32.15 24.07 25.70
C GLU A 221 -32.66 23.14 24.62
N ARG A 222 -33.99 23.18 24.40
CA ARG A 222 -34.61 22.70 23.19
C ARG A 222 -34.07 23.49 22.00
N VAL A 223 -32.94 23.07 21.47
CA VAL A 223 -32.60 23.34 20.08
C VAL A 223 -33.46 22.42 19.25
N SER A 224 -34.57 22.95 18.74
CA SER A 224 -35.32 22.37 17.62
C SER A 224 -34.42 22.41 16.38
N GLY A 225 -33.47 21.49 16.32
CA GLY A 225 -32.75 21.12 15.11
C GLY A 225 -33.26 19.75 14.67
N SER A 226 -33.78 19.70 13.45
CA SER A 226 -34.13 18.47 12.73
C SER A 226 -33.13 17.35 13.04
N GLY A 227 -33.63 16.22 13.55
CA GLY A 227 -32.84 15.03 13.86
C GLY A 227 -32.27 14.40 12.61
N ALA A 228 -31.22 15.01 12.05
CA ALA A 228 -30.34 14.34 11.13
C ALA A 228 -29.42 13.45 11.97
N VAL A 229 -29.75 12.16 12.02
CA VAL A 229 -28.78 11.14 12.42
C VAL A 229 -27.48 11.43 11.66
N PRO A 230 -26.32 11.57 12.32
CA PRO A 230 -25.07 11.79 11.62
C PRO A 230 -24.91 10.66 10.60
N LEU A 231 -24.93 11.03 9.31
CA LEU A 231 -24.77 10.09 8.21
C LEU A 231 -23.47 9.31 8.44
N THR A 232 -23.51 7.99 8.27
CA THR A 232 -22.28 7.20 8.41
C THR A 232 -21.27 7.75 7.39
N PRO A 233 -20.04 8.13 7.79
CA PRO A 233 -19.14 8.93 6.92
C PRO A 233 -18.81 8.27 5.59
N TRP A 234 -19.02 6.95 5.51
CA TRP A 234 -18.73 6.10 4.38
C TRP A 234 -19.99 5.50 3.71
N GLU A 235 -21.22 5.88 4.09
CA GLU A 235 -22.46 5.21 3.61
C GLU A 235 -22.56 5.13 2.10
N ALA A 236 -22.21 6.23 1.42
CA ALA A 236 -22.30 6.35 -0.02
C ALA A 236 -21.34 5.41 -0.78
N TRP A 237 -20.27 4.96 -0.11
CA TRP A 237 -19.22 4.12 -0.71
C TRP A 237 -19.17 2.71 -0.13
N VAL A 238 -19.63 2.53 1.11
CA VAL A 238 -19.51 1.31 1.91
C VAL A 238 -20.84 0.98 2.60
N PRO A 239 -21.90 0.67 1.85
CA PRO A 239 -23.20 0.31 2.42
C PRO A 239 -23.14 -0.95 3.29
N GLU A 240 -22.23 -1.89 3.00
CA GLU A 240 -22.06 -3.13 3.75
C GLU A 240 -21.58 -2.93 5.20
N ALA A 241 -21.01 -1.77 5.53
CA ALA A 241 -20.62 -1.44 6.89
C ALA A 241 -21.82 -1.36 7.84
N ARG A 242 -23.03 -1.14 7.31
CA ARG A 242 -24.29 -1.12 8.07
C ARG A 242 -24.90 -2.51 8.26
N ALA A 243 -24.24 -3.59 7.80
CA ALA A 243 -24.83 -4.91 7.89
C ALA A 243 -25.14 -5.29 9.35
N PRO A 244 -26.37 -5.79 9.64
CA PRO A 244 -26.81 -6.03 11.00
C PRO A 244 -25.90 -7.05 11.69
N GLY A 245 -25.56 -6.80 12.96
CA GLY A 245 -24.73 -7.69 13.77
C GLY A 245 -23.22 -7.53 13.61
N LEU A 246 -22.73 -6.50 12.90
CA LEU A 246 -21.35 -6.03 13.04
C LEU A 246 -21.24 -5.11 14.24
N GLY A 247 -20.32 -5.41 15.16
CA GLY A 247 -19.99 -4.51 16.26
C GLY A 247 -19.34 -3.22 15.76
N ARG A 248 -19.40 -2.16 16.57
CA ARG A 248 -18.85 -0.83 16.28
C ARG A 248 -17.40 -0.85 15.79
N GLU A 249 -16.55 -1.68 16.42
CA GLU A 249 -15.15 -1.82 16.02
C GLU A 249 -15.00 -2.41 14.61
N HIS A 250 -15.77 -3.45 14.30
CA HIS A 250 -15.76 -4.08 12.98
C HIS A 250 -16.35 -3.17 11.90
N GLN A 251 -17.41 -2.41 12.21
CA GLN A 251 -17.98 -1.43 11.28
C GLN A 251 -16.96 -0.33 10.93
N THR A 252 -16.21 0.14 11.91
CA THR A 252 -15.20 1.18 11.69
C THR A 252 -14.02 0.65 10.88
N LEU A 253 -13.53 -0.56 11.23
CA LEU A 253 -12.49 -1.22 10.47
C LEU A 253 -12.91 -1.39 9.00
N LEU A 254 -14.10 -1.92 8.76
CA LEU A 254 -14.62 -2.15 7.41
C LEU A 254 -14.82 -0.83 6.65
N GLY A 255 -15.46 0.15 7.27
CA GLY A 255 -15.73 1.46 6.68
C GLY A 255 -14.44 2.18 6.26
N VAL A 256 -13.47 2.32 7.17
CA VAL A 256 -12.19 2.98 6.88
C VAL A 256 -11.37 2.20 5.84
N ALA A 257 -11.28 0.87 5.97
CA ALA A 257 -10.51 0.05 5.05
C ALA A 257 -11.07 0.10 3.61
N LEU A 258 -12.39 0.08 3.44
CA LEU A 258 -13.01 0.17 2.12
C LEU A 258 -13.00 1.59 1.56
N MET A 259 -13.13 2.63 2.39
CA MET A 259 -12.91 4.02 1.96
C MET A 259 -11.50 4.22 1.38
N LEU A 260 -10.48 3.66 2.01
CA LEU A 260 -9.10 3.69 1.51
C LEU A 260 -8.92 3.04 0.12
N ARG A 261 -9.83 2.15 -0.30
CA ARG A 261 -9.81 1.50 -1.62
C ARG A 261 -10.74 2.18 -2.62
N ARG A 262 -11.94 2.56 -2.20
CA ARG A 262 -13.02 3.04 -3.09
C ARG A 262 -13.02 4.56 -3.26
N ALA A 263 -12.55 5.30 -2.25
CA ALA A 263 -12.50 6.76 -2.25
C ALA A 263 -11.26 7.26 -1.47
N PRO A 264 -10.03 6.96 -1.94
CA PRO A 264 -8.80 7.27 -1.21
C PRO A 264 -8.53 8.76 -0.99
N LEU A 265 -9.03 9.62 -1.89
CA LEU A 265 -8.93 11.09 -1.74
C LEU A 265 -9.87 11.57 -0.64
N GLU A 266 -11.13 11.10 -0.62
CA GLU A 266 -12.10 11.42 0.43
C GLU A 266 -11.62 10.97 1.81
N ALA A 267 -11.05 9.76 1.90
CA ALA A 267 -10.48 9.23 3.15
C ALA A 267 -9.31 10.08 3.69
N ARG A 268 -8.66 10.88 2.84
CA ARG A 268 -7.54 11.77 3.18
C ARG A 268 -7.94 13.23 3.29
N HIS A 269 -9.20 13.56 2.99
CA HIS A 269 -9.71 14.91 3.14
C HIS A 269 -9.74 15.31 4.62
N ALA A 270 -9.43 16.57 4.93
CA ALA A 270 -9.34 17.06 6.31
C ALA A 270 -10.64 16.85 7.13
N ALA A 271 -11.78 16.83 6.45
CA ALA A 271 -13.09 16.60 7.06
C ALA A 271 -13.37 15.13 7.45
N PHE A 272 -12.60 14.16 6.94
CA PHE A 272 -12.88 12.74 7.15
C PHE A 272 -12.68 12.33 8.61
N ILE A 273 -11.55 12.69 9.22
CA ILE A 273 -11.24 12.36 10.62
C ILE A 273 -12.32 12.86 11.59
N PRO A 274 -12.71 14.15 11.59
CA PRO A 274 -13.76 14.62 12.49
C PRO A 274 -15.12 13.95 12.23
N ALA A 275 -15.44 13.60 10.98
CA ALA A 275 -16.66 12.85 10.67
C ALA A 275 -16.66 11.44 11.29
N VAL A 276 -15.55 10.70 11.19
CA VAL A 276 -15.41 9.37 11.80
C VAL A 276 -15.51 9.43 13.33
N VAL A 277 -14.84 10.40 13.96
CA VAL A 277 -14.90 10.59 15.43
C VAL A 277 -16.30 10.99 15.89
N ALA A 278 -16.99 11.86 15.15
CA ALA A 278 -18.35 12.28 15.47
C ALA A 278 -19.34 11.11 15.42
N TRP A 279 -19.29 10.31 14.35
CA TRP A 279 -20.11 9.10 14.24
C TRP A 279 -19.82 8.10 15.37
N ARG A 280 -18.54 7.86 15.67
CA ARG A 280 -18.10 7.00 16.79
C ARG A 280 -18.72 7.45 18.12
N ARG A 281 -18.74 8.75 18.41
CA ARG A 281 -19.33 9.32 19.65
C ARG A 281 -20.82 9.08 19.74
N GLU A 282 -21.54 9.20 18.63
CA GLU A 282 -23.00 9.02 18.63
C GLU A 282 -23.40 7.56 18.81
N GLU A 283 -22.73 6.63 18.14
CA GLU A 283 -22.93 5.18 18.34
C GLU A 283 -22.69 4.74 19.80
N ALA A 284 -21.71 5.36 20.47
CA ALA A 284 -21.45 5.09 21.88
C ALA A 284 -22.63 5.55 22.77
N ARG A 285 -23.24 6.70 22.47
CA ARG A 285 -24.41 7.22 23.20
C ARG A 285 -25.64 6.34 23.06
N VAL A 286 -25.93 5.89 21.84
CA VAL A 286 -27.06 4.99 21.55
C VAL A 286 -26.92 3.69 22.35
N THR A 287 -25.71 3.13 22.45
CA THR A 287 -25.46 1.89 23.20
C THR A 287 -25.61 2.08 24.71
N THR A 288 -25.17 3.22 25.27
CA THR A 288 -25.33 3.52 26.71
C THR A 288 -26.75 3.96 27.10
N GLY A 289 -27.59 4.39 26.16
CA GLY A 289 -28.93 4.93 26.41
C GLY A 289 -30.06 3.89 26.52
N ASP A 290 -29.81 2.61 26.19
CA ASP A 290 -30.84 1.56 26.21
C ASP A 290 -31.06 0.92 27.60
N GLY A 291 -30.53 1.53 28.66
CA GLY A 291 -30.72 1.12 30.06
C GLY A 291 -32.03 1.57 30.72
N THR A 292 -32.84 2.40 30.06
CA THR A 292 -34.14 2.88 30.57
C THR A 292 -35.25 2.68 29.55
N ARG A 293 -35.60 1.42 29.29
CA ARG A 293 -36.95 1.08 28.84
C ARG A 293 -37.72 0.51 30.02
N GLU A 294 -38.31 1.40 30.81
CA GLU A 294 -39.37 1.03 31.75
C GLU A 294 -40.57 0.47 30.99
N PRO A 295 -41.26 -0.54 31.53
CA PRO A 295 -42.40 -1.18 30.88
C PRO A 295 -43.62 -0.28 31.01
N VAL A 296 -44.19 0.16 29.89
CA VAL A 296 -45.51 0.79 29.89
C VAL A 296 -46.57 -0.29 30.12
N ARG A 297 -46.91 -0.50 31.40
CA ARG A 297 -48.28 -0.82 31.86
C ARG A 297 -48.95 0.52 32.14
N SER A 298 -50.23 0.80 31.90
CA SER A 298 -51.44 0.04 31.55
C SER A 298 -52.54 1.10 31.28
N VAL A 299 -53.63 0.81 30.57
CA VAL A 299 -55.04 0.69 31.06
C VAL A 299 -55.88 0.93 29.79
N GLY A 300 -56.92 0.21 29.37
CA GLY A 300 -57.82 -0.74 30.02
C GLY A 300 -59.27 -0.22 29.88
N VAL A 301 -60.05 -0.71 28.91
CA VAL A 301 -61.54 -0.64 28.88
C VAL A 301 -62.10 -1.88 28.17
N THR A 302 -62.38 -2.91 28.98
CA THR A 302 -63.60 -3.74 29.13
C THR A 302 -64.38 -4.36 27.95
N PRO A 303 -65.13 -5.46 28.22
CA PRO A 303 -65.25 -6.64 27.36
C PRO A 303 -66.62 -6.77 26.69
N GLU A 304 -66.72 -7.54 25.60
CA GLU A 304 -67.96 -8.28 25.30
C GLU A 304 -67.76 -9.42 24.28
N SER A 305 -68.40 -10.55 24.63
CA SER A 305 -68.98 -11.64 23.81
C SER A 305 -68.12 -12.51 22.86
N ARG A 306 -67.96 -13.78 23.32
CA ARG A 306 -67.91 -15.02 22.52
C ARG A 306 -69.09 -15.12 21.52
N PRO A 307 -68.92 -15.87 20.42
CA PRO A 307 -69.45 -17.24 20.42
C PRO A 307 -68.47 -18.31 19.92
N GLU A 308 -68.78 -19.52 20.34
CA GLU A 308 -68.15 -20.80 20.02
C GLU A 308 -68.45 -21.24 18.58
N SER A 309 -67.52 -21.97 17.95
CA SER A 309 -67.73 -23.29 17.32
C SER A 309 -66.69 -23.56 16.24
N GLY A 310 -66.21 -24.81 16.17
CA GLY A 310 -65.57 -25.37 14.98
C GLY A 310 -64.19 -25.95 15.23
N ALA A 311 -64.16 -27.16 15.80
CA ALA A 311 -62.99 -28.02 15.82
C ALA A 311 -62.56 -28.41 14.40
N GLU A 312 -61.26 -28.43 14.13
CA GLU A 312 -60.66 -29.51 13.34
C GLU A 312 -59.16 -29.63 13.63
N GLU A 313 -58.80 -30.87 13.96
CA GLU A 313 -57.55 -31.37 14.48
C GLU A 313 -56.88 -32.13 13.34
N VAL A 314 -55.68 -31.73 12.92
CA VAL A 314 -54.81 -32.60 12.10
C VAL A 314 -53.37 -32.51 12.61
N GLN A 315 -52.88 -33.67 13.01
CA GLN A 315 -51.65 -33.95 13.73
C GLN A 315 -50.73 -34.77 12.81
N ALA A 316 -49.45 -34.40 12.68
CA ALA A 316 -48.29 -35.23 12.26
C ALA A 316 -47.09 -34.30 11.94
N LEU A 317 -45.81 -34.60 12.16
CA LEU A 317 -45.06 -35.70 12.76
C LEU A 317 -43.62 -35.15 12.98
N ALA A 318 -43.00 -35.38 14.14
CA ALA A 318 -41.56 -35.18 14.33
C ALA A 318 -40.96 -36.43 15.01
N PRO A 319 -39.83 -36.97 14.53
CA PRO A 319 -39.29 -38.23 15.05
C PRO A 319 -38.49 -38.03 16.34
N ARG A 320 -38.67 -38.98 17.26
CA ARG A 320 -37.94 -39.15 18.52
C ARG A 320 -36.58 -39.83 18.30
N VAL A 321 -35.57 -39.40 19.04
CA VAL A 321 -34.41 -40.23 19.42
C VAL A 321 -34.36 -40.27 20.96
N PRO A 322 -34.33 -41.45 21.60
CA PRO A 322 -34.34 -41.59 23.06
C PRO A 322 -32.94 -41.75 23.68
N GLY A 323 -32.76 -41.26 24.91
CA GLY A 323 -31.71 -41.76 25.82
C GLY A 323 -31.01 -40.72 26.70
N ALA A 324 -31.72 -40.07 27.63
CA ALA A 324 -31.12 -39.38 28.77
C ALA A 324 -31.76 -39.88 30.06
N ARG A 325 -30.97 -40.45 30.96
CA ARG A 325 -31.37 -40.76 32.34
C ARG A 325 -30.58 -39.84 33.27
N ALA A 326 -31.33 -38.97 33.96
CA ALA A 326 -30.84 -38.04 34.96
C ALA A 326 -30.59 -38.74 36.30
N VAL A 327 -29.56 -38.30 37.03
CA VAL A 327 -29.54 -38.27 38.50
C VAL A 327 -28.76 -37.01 38.95
N GLN A 328 -29.38 -36.23 39.82
CA GLN A 328 -28.80 -35.25 40.75
C GLN A 328 -29.44 -35.53 42.13
N PRO A 329 -29.09 -34.86 43.24
CA PRO A 329 -27.77 -34.49 43.80
C PRO A 329 -27.67 -34.88 45.29
N ILE A 330 -26.48 -35.08 45.88
CA ILE A 330 -26.28 -35.02 47.35
C ILE A 330 -24.91 -34.44 47.69
N ALA A 331 -24.92 -33.44 48.58
CA ALA A 331 -23.83 -32.97 49.46
C ALA A 331 -24.52 -32.51 50.78
N PRO A 332 -23.84 -32.22 51.91
CA PRO A 332 -22.41 -32.33 52.25
C PRO A 332 -22.12 -33.03 53.62
N GLU A 333 -20.87 -33.41 53.92
CA GLU A 333 -20.07 -32.92 55.07
C GLU A 333 -18.70 -33.64 55.21
N GLN A 334 -17.63 -32.83 55.10
CA GLN A 334 -16.40 -32.73 55.90
C GLN A 334 -15.61 -34.00 56.36
N VAL A 335 -14.34 -34.14 55.94
CA VAL A 335 -13.08 -33.75 56.65
C VAL A 335 -11.84 -34.44 56.05
N GLU A 336 -10.79 -33.62 55.90
CA GLU A 336 -9.33 -33.86 55.83
C GLU A 336 -8.54 -34.15 54.54
N LEU A 337 -7.41 -33.45 54.52
CA LEU A 337 -6.57 -33.00 53.42
C LEU A 337 -5.25 -33.79 53.36
N GLY A 338 -4.72 -33.96 52.15
CA GLY A 338 -3.30 -34.20 51.88
C GLY A 338 -2.82 -33.25 50.75
N PRO A 339 -1.61 -32.66 50.82
CA PRO A 339 -1.28 -31.48 50.02
C PRO A 339 -0.54 -31.77 48.70
N LEU A 340 -0.80 -30.90 47.72
CA LEU A 340 -0.10 -30.74 46.44
C LEU A 340 1.24 -29.97 46.60
N PRO A 341 2.24 -30.19 45.74
CA PRO A 341 3.35 -29.26 45.57
C PRO A 341 3.10 -28.29 44.39
N SER A 342 3.23 -26.99 44.67
CA SER A 342 3.36 -25.91 43.68
C SER A 342 4.55 -25.04 44.07
N ALA A 343 5.44 -24.79 43.10
CA ALA A 343 6.64 -23.98 43.26
C ALA A 343 6.50 -22.67 42.46
N ALA A 344 6.51 -21.53 43.15
CA ALA A 344 7.08 -20.29 42.64
C ALA A 344 7.33 -19.26 43.76
N ARG A 345 8.49 -18.60 43.64
CA ARG A 345 8.90 -17.28 44.18
C ARG A 345 9.54 -17.20 45.58
N SER A 346 10.78 -16.74 45.54
CA SER A 346 11.57 -16.21 46.66
C SER A 346 11.32 -14.71 46.81
N THR A 347 11.20 -14.25 48.06
CA THR A 347 11.38 -12.86 48.46
C THR A 347 12.02 -12.88 49.86
N GLU A 348 12.98 -12.00 50.13
CA GLU A 348 12.93 -10.97 51.20
C GLU A 348 14.33 -10.50 51.64
N ALA A 349 14.46 -9.20 51.91
CA ALA A 349 15.66 -8.47 52.36
C ALA A 349 15.75 -8.42 53.91
N PRO A 350 16.87 -7.94 54.51
CA PRO A 350 16.84 -6.59 55.12
C PRO A 350 18.18 -5.79 55.14
N ARG A 351 18.08 -4.51 55.58
CA ARG A 351 19.07 -3.40 55.65
C ARG A 351 20.18 -3.52 56.73
N LEU A 352 21.35 -2.87 56.51
CA LEU A 352 21.96 -1.76 57.31
C LEU A 352 23.41 -1.39 56.82
N GLU A 353 23.71 -0.09 56.75
CA GLU A 353 24.98 0.65 56.45
C GLU A 353 25.95 0.71 57.70
N PRO A 354 27.15 1.35 57.73
CA PRO A 354 28.00 2.03 56.71
C PRO A 354 29.55 1.76 56.80
N ALA A 355 30.33 2.41 55.91
CA ALA A 355 31.66 3.03 56.13
C ALA A 355 33.02 2.31 55.83
N SER A 356 33.79 2.99 54.96
CA SER A 356 35.24 3.32 55.06
C SER A 356 36.36 2.32 54.66
N ARG A 357 36.97 2.62 53.50
CA ARG A 357 38.40 2.96 53.29
C ARG A 357 39.49 2.01 53.83
N ARG A 358 40.20 1.32 52.92
CA ARG A 358 41.68 1.39 52.72
C ARG A 358 42.18 0.37 51.68
N GLU A 359 42.76 0.91 50.60
CA GLU A 359 43.89 0.38 49.82
C GLU A 359 45.13 0.08 50.71
N PRO A 360 46.28 -0.46 50.22
CA PRO A 360 46.69 -0.78 48.83
C PRO A 360 47.46 -2.13 48.66
N THR A 361 48.06 -2.27 47.46
CA THR A 361 49.27 -3.01 47.04
C THR A 361 49.17 -4.49 46.70
N ASP A 362 49.78 -4.98 45.61
CA ASP A 362 50.24 -4.38 44.35
C ASP A 362 50.70 -5.53 43.44
N THR A 363 51.06 -5.19 42.19
CA THR A 363 51.78 -5.98 41.18
C THR A 363 51.03 -7.10 40.42
N SER A 364 51.10 -7.24 39.10
CA SER A 364 51.61 -6.44 37.97
C SER A 364 51.32 -7.20 36.68
N THR A 365 50.67 -6.61 35.66
CA THR A 365 50.98 -6.68 34.19
C THR A 365 49.89 -5.95 33.37
N PRO A 366 50.18 -5.41 32.16
CA PRO A 366 50.08 -3.97 31.91
C PRO A 366 48.90 -3.54 31.03
N ALA A 367 48.50 -2.29 31.23
CA ALA A 367 47.53 -1.54 30.45
C ALA A 367 48.19 -0.69 29.36
N LEU A 368 47.51 -0.51 28.24
CA LEU A 368 47.54 0.73 27.45
C LEU A 368 46.11 1.10 27.08
N THR A 369 45.59 2.06 27.83
CA THR A 369 44.42 2.88 27.53
C THR A 369 44.73 3.80 26.35
N SER A 370 43.86 3.81 25.34
CA SER A 370 43.80 4.89 24.36
C SER A 370 43.22 6.14 25.00
N PRO A 371 43.82 7.32 24.77
CA PRO A 371 43.18 8.57 25.05
C PRO A 371 43.08 9.47 23.80
N PHE A 372 42.18 10.44 23.90
CA PHE A 372 42.16 11.73 23.20
C PHE A 372 41.80 11.82 21.70
N ALA A 373 40.77 12.66 21.50
CA ALA A 373 40.79 13.87 20.68
C ALA A 373 40.58 13.75 19.17
N VAL A 374 39.56 14.47 18.74
CA VAL A 374 39.36 15.01 17.40
C VAL A 374 40.35 16.15 17.15
N PRO A 375 41.11 16.12 16.05
CA PRO A 375 41.48 17.35 15.33
C PRO A 375 41.37 17.14 13.77
N PRO A 376 41.63 18.14 12.89
CA PRO A 376 40.67 18.52 11.83
C PRO A 376 41.23 18.50 10.38
N LEU A 377 40.34 18.86 9.44
CA LEU A 377 40.54 19.56 8.16
C LEU A 377 41.12 18.81 6.92
N ALA A 378 40.33 18.90 5.83
CA ALA A 378 40.67 19.04 4.40
C ALA A 378 41.66 18.07 3.72
N ALA A 379 41.18 17.41 2.65
CA ALA A 379 41.66 17.60 1.27
C ALA A 379 40.85 16.73 0.28
N SER A 380 40.67 17.26 -0.92
CA SER A 380 39.99 16.69 -2.08
C SER A 380 40.51 15.30 -2.47
N ILE A 381 39.60 14.41 -2.88
CA ILE A 381 39.94 13.30 -3.77
C ILE A 381 39.06 13.46 -5.01
N GLU A 382 39.69 13.97 -6.08
CA GLU A 382 39.19 13.92 -7.44
C GLU A 382 38.98 12.46 -7.85
N ALA A 383 37.81 12.13 -8.37
CA ALA A 383 37.57 10.85 -9.02
C ALA A 383 38.19 10.88 -10.43
N PRO A 384 38.82 9.77 -10.87
CA PRO A 384 39.66 9.75 -12.06
C PRO A 384 38.85 9.85 -13.36
N VAL A 385 39.33 10.70 -14.28
CA VAL A 385 38.92 10.75 -15.68
C VAL A 385 39.83 9.83 -16.48
N TRP A 386 39.29 8.83 -17.17
CA TRP A 386 40.03 8.01 -18.15
C TRP A 386 39.15 7.54 -19.33
N PRO A 387 39.77 7.24 -20.50
CA PRO A 387 39.34 7.73 -21.81
C PRO A 387 38.38 6.81 -22.58
N ILE A 388 37.60 7.45 -23.44
CA ILE A 388 36.57 6.88 -24.31
C ILE A 388 37.23 6.13 -25.49
N HIS A 389 36.90 4.85 -25.66
CA HIS A 389 37.14 4.12 -26.91
C HIS A 389 35.82 4.05 -27.69
N VAL A 390 35.85 4.65 -28.89
CA VAL A 390 34.77 4.60 -29.88
C VAL A 390 35.06 3.44 -30.81
N GLU A 391 34.12 2.51 -30.95
CA GLU A 391 34.04 1.66 -32.14
C GLU A 391 32.57 1.35 -32.47
N ALA A 392 32.17 1.88 -33.61
CA ALA A 392 30.86 1.69 -34.22
C ALA A 392 30.86 0.37 -35.00
N SER A 393 29.77 -0.39 -34.89
CA SER A 393 29.48 -1.44 -35.86
C SER A 393 28.00 -1.42 -36.22
N ALA A 394 27.76 -1.18 -37.50
CA ALA A 394 26.47 -1.04 -38.13
C ALA A 394 25.98 -2.36 -38.74
N THR A 395 24.72 -2.32 -39.19
CA THR A 395 24.01 -3.16 -40.18
C THR A 395 23.07 -4.26 -39.64
N PRO A 396 22.07 -4.70 -40.42
CA PRO A 396 20.92 -3.91 -40.88
C PRO A 396 19.57 -4.65 -40.69
N SER A 397 18.47 -3.88 -40.61
CA SER A 397 17.10 -4.38 -40.46
C SER A 397 16.52 -4.98 -41.74
N VAL A 398 15.82 -6.11 -41.60
CA VAL A 398 14.96 -6.71 -42.65
C VAL A 398 13.51 -6.32 -42.38
N VAL A 399 12.90 -5.68 -43.38
CA VAL A 399 11.51 -5.21 -43.39
C VAL A 399 10.59 -6.37 -43.78
N MET A 400 9.54 -6.63 -42.99
CA MET A 400 8.45 -7.53 -43.37
C MET A 400 7.12 -6.76 -43.31
N LEU A 401 6.45 -6.65 -44.45
CA LEU A 401 5.18 -5.93 -44.62
C LEU A 401 4.04 -6.62 -43.85
N ALA A 402 3.27 -5.84 -43.09
CA ALA A 402 2.00 -6.23 -42.48
C ALA A 402 0.82 -5.68 -43.32
N PRO A 403 -0.29 -6.43 -43.49
CA PRO A 403 -1.46 -5.97 -44.22
C PRO A 403 -2.42 -5.13 -43.36
N GLU A 404 -3.13 -4.21 -44.02
CA GLU A 404 -4.02 -3.20 -43.42
C GLU A 404 -5.30 -3.76 -42.77
N PRO A 405 -5.83 -3.09 -41.71
CA PRO A 405 -7.05 -3.49 -41.04
C PRO A 405 -8.32 -2.88 -41.68
N THR A 406 -9.32 -3.74 -41.89
CA THR A 406 -10.70 -3.38 -42.25
C THR A 406 -11.45 -2.78 -41.04
N SER A 407 -12.15 -1.68 -41.28
CA SER A 407 -12.92 -0.88 -40.32
C SER A 407 -14.23 -1.55 -39.88
N ALA A 408 -14.54 -1.47 -38.58
CA ALA A 408 -15.82 -1.90 -38.00
C ALA A 408 -16.66 -0.69 -37.51
N PRO A 409 -18.01 -0.79 -37.45
CA PRO A 409 -18.93 0.36 -37.29
C PRO A 409 -19.14 0.81 -35.83
N GLN A 410 -19.38 2.10 -35.64
CA GLN A 410 -19.64 2.75 -34.34
C GLN A 410 -21.04 2.45 -33.78
N ALA A 411 -21.13 2.30 -32.45
CA ALA A 411 -22.37 2.17 -31.68
C ALA A 411 -22.84 3.52 -31.09
N PRO A 412 -24.17 3.72 -30.89
CA PRO A 412 -24.75 5.01 -30.46
C PRO A 412 -24.62 5.26 -28.94
N PRO A 413 -24.78 6.52 -28.47
CA PRO A 413 -24.56 6.90 -27.07
C PRO A 413 -25.74 6.55 -26.13
N PRO A 414 -25.51 6.36 -24.82
CA PRO A 414 -26.54 6.04 -23.84
C PRO A 414 -27.26 7.28 -23.28
N LEU A 415 -28.51 7.09 -22.82
CA LEU A 415 -29.39 8.09 -22.18
C LEU A 415 -29.03 8.37 -20.70
N PRO A 416 -29.33 9.56 -20.15
CA PRO A 416 -28.96 9.94 -18.78
C PRO A 416 -30.02 9.56 -17.74
N GLY A 417 -29.64 8.96 -16.60
CA GLY A 417 -30.60 8.75 -15.49
C GLY A 417 -30.32 7.69 -14.42
N LEU A 418 -29.10 7.14 -14.29
CA LEU A 418 -28.68 6.40 -13.10
C LEU A 418 -27.19 6.72 -12.87
N LEU A 419 -26.82 7.19 -11.69
CA LEU A 419 -25.41 7.17 -11.28
C LEU A 419 -25.05 5.70 -11.02
N PRO A 420 -24.20 5.06 -11.86
CA PRO A 420 -23.73 3.73 -11.54
C PRO A 420 -22.82 3.85 -10.32
N SER A 421 -23.05 2.98 -9.34
CA SER A 421 -22.12 2.72 -8.24
C SER A 421 -20.70 2.62 -8.79
N SER A 422 -19.77 3.36 -8.18
CA SER A 422 -18.35 3.42 -8.56
C SER A 422 -17.65 2.09 -8.32
N GLU A 423 -17.92 1.09 -9.17
CA GLU A 423 -17.07 -0.07 -9.33
C GLU A 423 -16.09 0.23 -10.46
N THR A 424 -14.97 0.90 -10.16
CA THR A 424 -13.83 0.85 -11.09
C THR A 424 -13.24 -0.54 -10.97
N ARG A 425 -13.80 -1.45 -11.77
CA ARG A 425 -13.47 -2.86 -11.72
C ARG A 425 -12.07 -3.08 -12.28
N PHE A 426 -11.17 -3.61 -11.47
CA PHE A 426 -10.11 -4.49 -11.98
C PHE A 426 -10.78 -5.81 -12.43
N ILE A 427 -11.56 -5.78 -13.51
CA ILE A 427 -11.86 -7.01 -14.25
C ILE A 427 -10.59 -7.32 -15.02
N SER A 428 -9.81 -8.29 -14.51
CA SER A 428 -8.90 -9.03 -15.37
C SER A 428 -9.72 -9.58 -16.53
N ALA A 429 -9.36 -9.22 -17.77
CA ALA A 429 -10.11 -9.64 -18.95
C ALA A 429 -10.29 -11.18 -18.94
N PRO A 430 -11.52 -11.69 -18.98
CA PRO A 430 -11.75 -13.13 -18.98
C PRO A 430 -11.23 -13.71 -20.31
N GLY A 431 -10.25 -14.62 -20.24
CA GLY A 431 -9.80 -15.39 -21.40
C GLY A 431 -8.31 -15.29 -21.77
N ARG A 432 -7.51 -14.46 -21.11
CA ARG A 432 -6.03 -14.57 -21.19
C ARG A 432 -5.57 -15.48 -20.07
N GLY A 433 -4.92 -16.60 -20.42
CA GLY A 433 -4.25 -17.43 -19.43
C GLY A 433 -3.29 -16.54 -18.66
N TRP A 434 -3.54 -16.36 -17.35
CA TRP A 434 -2.77 -15.50 -16.45
C TRP A 434 -2.88 -14.02 -16.86
N GLY A 435 -2.86 -13.10 -15.90
CA GLY A 435 -2.82 -11.67 -16.22
C GLY A 435 -1.54 -11.37 -16.98
N LEU A 436 -1.59 -11.47 -18.32
CA LEU A 436 -0.41 -11.34 -19.17
C LEU A 436 0.25 -9.99 -18.88
N PRO A 437 1.59 -9.95 -18.77
CA PRO A 437 2.29 -8.70 -18.57
C PRO A 437 1.87 -7.71 -19.65
N ILE A 438 1.65 -6.47 -19.24
CA ILE A 438 1.35 -5.39 -20.17
C ILE A 438 2.70 -4.85 -20.65
N SER A 439 2.99 -5.03 -21.93
CA SER A 439 4.18 -4.45 -22.55
C SER A 439 4.00 -2.95 -22.76
N THR A 440 5.04 -2.18 -22.47
CA THR A 440 5.12 -0.74 -22.72
C THR A 440 6.54 -0.39 -23.16
N GLY A 441 6.68 0.60 -24.05
CA GLY A 441 7.98 1.20 -24.39
C GLY A 441 8.30 2.42 -23.52
N LEU A 442 7.49 2.69 -22.50
CA LEU A 442 7.55 3.85 -21.61
C LEU A 442 7.65 3.42 -20.13
N GLY A 443 8.33 2.30 -19.86
CA GLY A 443 8.53 1.77 -18.51
C GLY A 443 9.22 2.75 -17.55
N GLY A 444 10.03 3.67 -18.10
CA GLY A 444 10.71 4.72 -17.35
C GLY A 444 9.79 5.76 -16.69
N LEU A 445 8.52 5.85 -17.12
CA LEU A 445 7.53 6.70 -16.46
C LEU A 445 7.37 6.38 -14.97
N PHE A 446 7.56 5.12 -14.57
CA PHE A 446 7.43 4.72 -13.17
C PHE A 446 8.55 5.28 -12.28
N TYR A 447 9.70 5.67 -12.83
CA TYR A 447 10.74 6.40 -12.10
C TYR A 447 10.28 7.78 -11.62
N LEU A 448 9.26 8.37 -12.28
CA LEU A 448 8.69 9.65 -11.85
C LEU A 448 7.99 9.56 -10.50
N VAL A 449 7.67 8.35 -10.01
CA VAL A 449 7.22 8.17 -8.63
C VAL A 449 8.32 8.54 -7.64
N ASN A 450 9.57 8.11 -7.89
CA ASN A 450 10.72 8.51 -7.07
C ASN A 450 10.95 10.02 -7.12
N VAL A 451 10.63 10.68 -8.24
CA VAL A 451 10.62 12.15 -8.33
C VAL A 451 9.54 12.74 -7.41
N GLY A 452 8.31 12.26 -7.48
CA GLY A 452 7.22 12.75 -6.61
C GLY A 452 7.49 12.57 -5.12
N LEU A 453 8.10 11.45 -4.73
CA LEU A 453 8.53 11.18 -3.36
C LEU A 453 9.70 12.08 -2.94
N PHE A 454 10.71 12.22 -3.81
CA PHE A 454 11.85 13.10 -3.55
C PHE A 454 11.42 14.57 -3.37
N LEU A 455 10.45 15.01 -4.16
CA LEU A 455 9.88 16.36 -4.06
C LEU A 455 8.93 16.52 -2.87
N GLU A 456 8.73 15.47 -2.08
CA GLU A 456 7.85 15.45 -0.93
C GLU A 456 6.41 15.84 -1.31
N PHE A 457 5.96 15.46 -2.52
CA PHE A 457 4.53 15.57 -2.87
C PHE A 457 3.73 14.38 -2.39
N TYR A 458 4.40 13.27 -2.12
CA TYR A 458 3.82 12.03 -1.64
C TYR A 458 4.71 11.49 -0.54
N GLY A 459 4.09 10.98 0.53
CA GLY A 459 4.81 10.25 1.57
C GLY A 459 5.12 8.81 1.15
N ASP A 460 6.24 8.28 1.64
CA ASP A 460 6.55 6.85 1.61
C ASP A 460 6.26 6.19 2.97
N PHE A 461 6.68 4.94 3.15
CA PHE A 461 6.52 4.23 4.43
C PHE A 461 7.33 4.84 5.60
N THR A 462 8.34 5.67 5.31
CA THR A 462 9.15 6.35 6.33
C THR A 462 8.50 7.66 6.79
N GLN A 463 7.59 8.23 5.99
CA GLN A 463 6.86 9.47 6.30
C GLN A 463 5.33 9.33 6.07
N PRO A 464 4.63 8.42 6.78
CA PRO A 464 3.21 8.18 6.56
C PRO A 464 2.32 9.39 6.92
N ALA A 465 2.79 10.32 7.74
CA ALA A 465 2.03 11.52 8.11
C ALA A 465 2.19 12.68 7.11
N PHE A 466 3.01 12.50 6.06
CA PHE A 466 3.34 13.60 5.15
C PHE A 466 2.09 14.04 4.36
N PRO A 467 1.77 15.35 4.32
CA PRO A 467 0.66 15.85 3.53
C PRO A 467 0.81 15.46 2.06
N CYS A 468 -0.04 14.55 1.59
CA CYS A 468 -0.02 14.16 0.20
C CYS A 468 -0.67 15.27 -0.64
N LEU A 469 -0.07 15.57 -1.78
CA LEU A 469 -0.70 16.38 -2.82
C LEU A 469 -2.09 15.78 -3.13
N PRO A 470 -3.18 16.57 -3.16
CA PRO A 470 -4.54 16.09 -3.47
C PRO A 470 -4.72 15.79 -4.97
N LEU A 471 -3.71 15.13 -5.56
CA LEU A 471 -3.64 14.66 -6.94
C LEU A 471 -3.24 13.18 -6.87
N PRO A 472 -4.02 12.24 -7.45
CA PRO A 472 -3.62 10.84 -7.49
C PRO A 472 -2.21 10.65 -8.04
N LEU A 473 -1.40 9.83 -7.38
CA LEU A 473 0.01 9.62 -7.76
C LEU A 473 0.16 9.24 -9.24
N TRP A 474 -0.71 8.38 -9.75
CA TRP A 474 -0.63 7.91 -11.14
C TRP A 474 -1.08 8.98 -12.15
N ASP A 475 -1.92 9.93 -11.74
CA ASP A 475 -2.23 11.11 -12.54
C ASP A 475 -1.06 12.11 -12.52
N PHE A 476 -0.36 12.26 -11.40
CA PHE A 476 0.90 13.01 -11.36
C PHE A 476 1.94 12.44 -12.34
N VAL A 477 2.14 11.12 -12.33
CA VAL A 477 3.04 10.44 -13.28
C VAL A 477 2.55 10.67 -14.72
N ALA A 478 1.25 10.57 -14.98
CA ALA A 478 0.70 10.78 -16.31
C ALA A 478 0.93 12.22 -16.82
N LEU A 479 0.61 13.22 -15.98
CA LEU A 479 0.76 14.64 -16.32
C LEU A 479 2.22 15.02 -16.54
N LEU A 480 3.10 14.59 -15.63
CA LEU A 480 4.53 14.88 -15.73
C LEU A 480 5.15 14.17 -16.93
N GLY A 481 4.82 12.89 -17.13
CA GLY A 481 5.27 12.10 -18.28
C GLY A 481 4.89 12.72 -19.62
N GLN A 482 3.63 13.14 -19.78
CA GLN A 482 3.13 13.79 -21.00
C GLN A 482 3.86 15.10 -21.31
N ARG A 483 4.35 15.82 -20.28
CA ARG A 483 5.06 17.10 -20.45
C ARG A 483 6.58 16.93 -20.59
N LEU A 484 7.12 15.81 -20.14
CA LEU A 484 8.53 15.48 -20.30
C LEU A 484 8.82 14.86 -21.66
N LEU A 485 7.88 14.08 -22.21
CA LEU A 485 7.93 13.52 -23.57
C LEU A 485 7.65 14.58 -24.64
N GLY A 486 8.44 14.60 -25.70
CA GLY A 486 8.21 15.39 -26.91
C GLY A 486 7.07 14.83 -27.77
N ASP A 487 6.94 13.50 -27.79
CA ASP A 487 5.77 12.78 -28.32
C ASP A 487 5.16 11.90 -27.22
N ALA A 488 3.92 12.21 -26.83
CA ALA A 488 3.21 11.49 -25.78
C ALA A 488 2.93 10.01 -26.13
N ARG A 489 3.04 9.59 -27.40
CA ARG A 489 2.78 8.21 -27.85
C ARG A 489 1.45 7.66 -27.28
N PRO A 490 0.31 8.26 -27.63
CA PRO A 490 -0.98 7.95 -27.00
C PRO A 490 -1.43 6.49 -27.20
N SER A 491 -0.82 5.76 -28.14
CA SER A 491 -1.07 4.34 -28.39
C SER A 491 -0.42 3.40 -27.36
N ASP A 492 0.55 3.87 -26.56
CA ASP A 492 1.20 3.03 -25.55
C ASP A 492 0.21 2.61 -24.46
N ALA A 493 0.27 1.35 -24.04
CA ALA A 493 -0.65 0.77 -23.06
C ALA A 493 -0.50 1.39 -21.66
N VAL A 494 0.66 1.99 -21.34
CA VAL A 494 0.93 2.59 -20.02
C VAL A 494 -0.08 3.67 -19.65
N TRP A 495 -0.58 4.44 -20.61
CA TRP A 495 -1.53 5.52 -20.34
C TRP A 495 -2.87 4.98 -19.82
N LYS A 496 -3.31 3.84 -20.36
CA LYS A 496 -4.50 3.12 -19.86
C LYS A 496 -4.24 2.52 -18.49
N VAL A 497 -3.03 2.02 -18.25
CA VAL A 497 -2.60 1.51 -16.94
C VAL A 497 -2.64 2.61 -15.88
N LEU A 498 -2.04 3.78 -16.15
CA LEU A 498 -2.05 4.91 -15.21
C LEU A 498 -3.47 5.41 -14.95
N ALA A 499 -4.34 5.46 -15.97
CA ALA A 499 -5.75 5.79 -15.78
C ALA A 499 -6.47 4.78 -14.87
N LEU A 500 -6.25 3.48 -15.10
CA LEU A 500 -6.83 2.40 -14.29
C LEU A 500 -6.34 2.48 -12.82
N LEU A 501 -5.05 2.74 -12.62
CA LEU A 501 -4.45 2.86 -11.28
C LEU A 501 -4.96 4.10 -10.52
N SER A 502 -5.24 5.20 -11.22
CA SER A 502 -5.92 6.38 -10.65
C SER A 502 -7.41 6.19 -10.41
N GLY A 503 -8.00 5.10 -10.90
CA GLY A 503 -9.45 4.88 -10.83
C GLY A 503 -10.26 5.76 -11.79
N ARG A 504 -9.62 6.37 -12.80
CA ARG A 504 -10.24 7.28 -13.77
C ARG A 504 -11.30 6.57 -14.61
N ARG A 505 -12.40 7.28 -14.88
CA ARG A 505 -13.42 6.80 -15.82
C ARG A 505 -12.91 6.89 -17.26
N PRO A 506 -13.44 6.07 -18.19
CA PRO A 506 -13.14 6.23 -19.60
C PRO A 506 -13.42 7.66 -20.08
N GLY A 507 -12.40 8.33 -20.63
CA GLY A 507 -12.48 9.72 -21.11
C GLY A 507 -12.16 10.80 -20.08
N GLU A 508 -11.96 10.45 -18.80
CA GLU A 508 -11.58 11.40 -17.76
C GLU A 508 -10.09 11.80 -17.88
N ALA A 509 -9.84 13.11 -17.90
CA ALA A 509 -8.50 13.67 -17.99
C ALA A 509 -7.73 13.47 -16.67
N PRO A 510 -6.40 13.25 -16.71
CA PRO A 510 -5.60 13.17 -15.50
C PRO A 510 -5.63 14.49 -14.73
N GLY A 511 -5.84 14.43 -13.41
CA GLY A 511 -5.92 15.62 -12.55
C GLY A 511 -7.22 16.41 -12.65
N HIS A 512 -8.30 15.83 -13.20
CA HIS A 512 -9.59 16.52 -13.36
C HIS A 512 -10.16 17.13 -12.06
N ALA A 513 -9.99 16.44 -10.93
CA ALA A 513 -10.46 16.87 -9.61
C ALA A 513 -9.40 17.60 -8.77
N PHE A 514 -8.21 17.85 -9.33
CA PHE A 514 -7.14 18.52 -8.60
C PHE A 514 -7.29 20.03 -8.75
N GLU A 515 -7.34 20.73 -7.61
CA GLU A 515 -7.35 22.20 -7.53
C GLU A 515 -5.93 22.69 -7.20
N PRO A 516 -5.17 23.20 -8.19
CA PRO A 516 -3.80 23.64 -7.96
C PRO A 516 -3.78 24.99 -7.24
N PRO A 517 -2.71 25.28 -6.46
CA PRO A 517 -2.56 26.57 -5.81
C PRO A 517 -2.47 27.73 -6.81
N GLU A 518 -2.84 28.94 -6.35
CA GLU A 518 -2.75 30.17 -7.15
C GLU A 518 -1.36 30.81 -7.16
N ASP A 519 -0.55 30.44 -6.18
CA ASP A 519 0.80 30.95 -5.94
C ASP A 519 1.82 29.81 -6.02
N TRP A 520 3.02 30.15 -6.45
CA TRP A 520 4.16 29.25 -6.54
C TRP A 520 5.36 29.79 -5.78
N ARG A 521 5.91 28.93 -4.92
CA ARG A 521 7.18 29.14 -4.23
C ARG A 521 7.92 27.81 -4.22
N VAL A 522 9.10 27.78 -4.83
CA VAL A 522 9.97 26.60 -4.77
C VAL A 522 10.45 26.43 -3.32
N PRO A 523 10.34 25.23 -2.71
CA PRO A 523 10.93 24.98 -1.40
C PRO A 523 12.44 25.25 -1.38
N GLU A 524 12.98 25.82 -0.31
CA GLU A 524 14.43 26.14 -0.22
C GLU A 524 15.33 24.89 -0.38
N SER A 525 14.86 23.75 0.13
CA SER A 525 15.54 22.45 -0.01
C SER A 525 15.74 22.02 -1.47
N TRP A 526 14.82 22.39 -2.37
CA TRP A 526 14.86 22.04 -3.78
C TRP A 526 16.02 22.72 -4.51
N LEU A 527 16.33 23.97 -4.14
CA LEU A 527 17.41 24.76 -4.72
C LEU A 527 18.80 24.24 -4.33
N ARG A 528 18.93 23.35 -3.34
CA ARG A 528 20.23 22.76 -2.96
C ARG A 528 20.91 22.05 -4.12
N ALA A 529 20.13 21.45 -5.03
CA ALA A 529 20.65 20.79 -6.21
C ALA A 529 21.36 21.76 -7.18
N PHE A 530 21.04 23.05 -7.14
CA PHE A 530 21.52 24.08 -8.06
C PHE A 530 22.54 25.03 -7.43
N ARG A 531 23.11 24.70 -6.26
CA ARG A 531 24.16 25.51 -5.65
C ARG A 531 25.39 25.58 -6.54
N THR A 532 25.81 26.79 -6.87
CA THR A 532 27.02 27.11 -7.61
C THR A 532 28.07 27.72 -6.68
N GLN A 533 29.35 27.60 -7.03
CA GLN A 533 30.45 28.23 -6.27
C GLN A 533 30.46 29.76 -6.36
N GLY A 534 29.73 30.34 -7.32
CA GLY A 534 29.57 31.80 -7.50
C GLY A 534 28.11 32.24 -7.43
N ALA A 535 27.90 33.56 -7.33
CA ALA A 535 26.58 34.17 -7.30
C ALA A 535 25.84 33.95 -8.63
N ALA A 536 24.71 33.25 -8.58
CA ALA A 536 23.85 33.07 -9.75
C ALA A 536 23.00 34.32 -9.97
N ALA A 537 22.97 34.88 -11.20
CA ALA A 537 22.09 35.99 -11.53
C ALA A 537 20.66 35.48 -11.73
N TRP A 538 19.75 35.92 -10.86
CA TRP A 538 18.32 35.61 -10.94
C TRP A 538 17.57 36.80 -11.50
N THR A 539 16.75 36.55 -12.52
CA THR A 539 15.95 37.59 -13.18
C THR A 539 14.58 37.68 -12.55
N TRP A 540 14.10 38.89 -12.28
CA TRP A 540 12.76 39.11 -11.71
C TRP A 540 11.97 40.17 -12.47
N SER A 541 10.65 40.02 -12.48
CA SER A 541 9.70 40.98 -13.07
C SER A 541 8.47 41.15 -12.19
N LEU A 542 7.87 42.35 -12.21
CA LEU A 542 6.56 42.63 -11.63
C LEU A 542 5.64 43.13 -12.74
N THR A 543 4.89 42.21 -13.33
CA THR A 543 3.97 42.47 -14.47
C THR A 543 2.59 41.92 -14.14
N ASP A 544 1.52 42.61 -14.55
CA ASP A 544 0.13 42.18 -14.31
C ASP A 544 -0.19 41.88 -12.84
N ARG A 545 0.35 42.69 -11.92
CA ARG A 545 0.27 42.49 -10.46
C ARG A 545 0.79 41.13 -9.99
N ARG A 546 1.65 40.45 -10.74
CA ARG A 546 2.31 39.21 -10.33
C ARG A 546 3.81 39.39 -10.26
N LEU A 547 4.39 39.00 -9.14
CA LEU A 547 5.83 38.98 -8.98
C LEU A 547 6.37 37.63 -9.43
N ARG A 548 7.29 37.64 -10.40
CA ARG A 548 7.94 36.44 -10.93
C ARG A 548 9.44 36.53 -10.74
N VAL A 549 10.05 35.41 -10.33
CA VAL A 549 11.50 35.27 -10.19
C VAL A 549 11.94 34.00 -10.90
N ARG A 550 12.90 34.11 -11.82
CA ARG A 550 13.41 33.01 -12.63
C ARG A 550 14.85 32.70 -12.28
N HIS A 551 15.12 31.41 -12.10
CA HIS A 551 16.46 30.85 -11.92
C HIS A 551 17.17 30.73 -13.29
N PRO A 552 18.50 30.92 -13.38
CA PRO A 552 19.25 30.79 -14.64
C PRO A 552 19.15 29.39 -15.28
N ALA A 553 18.82 28.36 -14.49
CA ALA A 553 18.53 27.01 -14.99
C ALA A 553 17.14 26.87 -15.65
N GLY A 554 16.42 27.97 -15.88
CA GLY A 554 15.23 28.00 -16.73
C GLY A 554 13.88 27.80 -16.05
N PHE A 555 13.83 27.68 -14.72
CA PHE A 555 12.58 27.49 -13.96
C PHE A 555 12.24 28.71 -13.08
N LEU A 556 10.98 28.82 -12.68
CA LEU A 556 10.50 29.87 -11.77
C LEU A 556 10.75 29.47 -10.32
N VAL A 557 11.42 30.34 -9.57
CA VAL A 557 11.58 30.24 -8.11
C VAL A 557 10.33 30.73 -7.39
N LEU A 558 9.68 31.75 -7.96
CA LEU A 558 8.54 32.44 -7.38
C LEU A 558 7.59 32.89 -8.50
N ASP A 559 6.28 32.70 -8.29
CA ASP A 559 5.21 33.34 -9.08
C ASP A 559 4.00 33.55 -8.17
N ILE A 560 3.81 34.79 -7.70
CA ILE A 560 2.81 35.13 -6.68
C ILE A 560 2.01 36.37 -7.07
N LEU A 561 0.78 36.47 -6.57
CA LEU A 561 0.03 37.71 -6.66
C LEU A 561 0.66 38.77 -5.75
N ALA A 562 0.99 39.93 -6.30
CA ALA A 562 1.53 41.05 -5.54
C ALA A 562 0.41 41.71 -4.71
N PRO A 563 0.64 41.95 -3.41
CA PRO A 563 -0.32 42.66 -2.57
C PRO A 563 -0.56 44.09 -3.08
N GLU A 564 -1.72 44.67 -2.74
CA GLU A 564 -2.09 46.08 -3.01
C GLU A 564 -0.96 47.06 -2.62
N PRO A 565 -0.84 48.22 -3.30
CA PRO A 565 0.40 48.97 -3.38
C PRO A 565 0.76 49.64 -2.04
N SER A 566 1.68 49.03 -1.29
CA SER A 566 2.34 49.68 -0.14
C SER A 566 3.87 49.61 -0.18
N ASP A 567 4.45 48.61 -0.85
CA ASP A 567 5.91 48.39 -0.90
C ASP A 567 6.49 48.60 -2.29
N SER A 568 7.72 49.11 -2.37
CA SER A 568 8.48 49.12 -3.64
C SER A 568 8.65 47.69 -4.16
N ALA A 569 8.61 47.51 -5.49
CA ALA A 569 8.74 46.18 -6.13
C ALA A 569 10.01 45.44 -5.67
N GLU A 570 11.12 46.16 -5.51
CA GLU A 570 12.36 45.61 -4.97
C GLU A 570 12.25 45.15 -3.52
N ALA A 571 11.56 45.91 -2.66
CA ALA A 571 11.35 45.52 -1.27
C ALA A 571 10.49 44.24 -1.16
N LEU A 572 9.47 44.12 -2.02
CA LEU A 572 8.65 42.91 -2.11
C LEU A 572 9.49 41.69 -2.50
N VAL A 573 10.30 41.80 -3.56
CA VAL A 573 11.20 40.70 -4.00
C VAL A 573 12.16 40.29 -2.90
N ARG A 574 12.84 41.27 -2.26
CA ARG A 574 13.80 40.98 -1.19
C ARG A 574 13.14 40.31 0.00
N ARG A 575 11.91 40.70 0.36
CA ARG A 575 11.14 40.06 1.44
C ARG A 575 10.82 38.60 1.10
N GLU A 576 10.25 38.33 -0.07
CA GLU A 576 9.88 36.97 -0.47
C GLU A 576 11.11 36.07 -0.63
N LEU A 577 12.25 36.62 -1.06
CA LEU A 577 13.48 35.86 -1.26
C LEU A 577 14.40 35.80 -0.03
N ALA A 578 14.02 36.41 1.10
CA ALA A 578 14.82 36.39 2.32
C ALA A 578 15.13 34.97 2.81
N LEU A 579 14.17 34.04 2.63
CA LEU A 579 14.33 32.63 3.00
C LEU A 579 15.41 31.90 2.20
N PHE A 580 15.70 32.32 0.96
CA PHE A 580 16.74 31.70 0.12
C PHE A 580 18.13 32.28 0.37
N SER A 581 18.20 33.48 0.96
CA SER A 581 19.47 34.21 1.15
C SER A 581 20.36 33.58 2.23
N THR A 582 19.82 32.69 3.08
CA THR A 582 20.54 32.02 4.17
C THR A 582 21.37 30.82 3.70
N GLY A 583 21.14 30.31 2.49
CA GLY A 583 21.79 29.10 1.98
C GLY A 583 22.28 29.17 0.53
N HIS A 584 22.01 30.27 -0.17
CA HIS A 584 22.30 30.44 -1.59
C HIS A 584 22.83 31.84 -1.88
N THR A 585 23.86 31.91 -2.72
CA THR A 585 24.42 33.18 -3.18
C THR A 585 23.85 33.48 -4.56
N PHE A 586 23.10 34.57 -4.67
CA PHE A 586 22.51 35.03 -5.94
C PHE A 586 22.51 36.55 -6.00
N THR A 587 22.46 37.09 -7.22
CA THR A 587 22.18 38.50 -7.50
C THR A 587 20.79 38.61 -8.13
N LEU A 588 20.17 39.78 -7.99
CA LEU A 588 18.85 40.05 -8.54
C LEU A 588 18.95 41.07 -9.64
N GLU A 589 18.48 40.71 -10.83
CA GLU A 589 18.48 41.58 -12.00
C GLU A 589 17.03 41.79 -12.47
N PRO A 590 16.57 43.04 -12.62
CA PRO A 590 15.29 43.31 -13.27
C PRO A 590 15.37 42.83 -14.73
N GLY A 591 14.39 42.06 -15.17
CA GLY A 591 14.33 41.54 -16.55
C GLY A 591 12.95 41.04 -16.90
N ASP A 592 12.70 40.78 -18.19
CA ASP A 592 11.43 40.18 -18.59
C ASP A 592 11.38 38.71 -18.17
N VAL A 593 10.39 38.37 -17.36
CA VAL A 593 10.11 37.00 -16.92
C VAL A 593 8.72 36.63 -17.44
N PRO A 594 8.65 35.87 -18.54
CA PRO A 594 7.38 35.54 -19.16
C PRO A 594 6.53 34.68 -18.23
N ALA A 595 5.22 34.73 -18.42
CA ALA A 595 4.31 33.82 -17.76
C ALA A 595 4.67 32.36 -18.13
N PRO A 596 4.50 31.40 -17.20
CA PRO A 596 4.82 30.00 -17.44
C PRO A 596 3.97 29.35 -18.54
N THR A 597 2.81 29.94 -18.83
CA THR A 597 1.83 29.46 -19.81
C THR A 597 1.20 30.62 -20.56
N GLY A 598 0.65 30.33 -21.74
CA GLY A 598 -0.05 31.32 -22.56
C GLY A 598 -1.35 31.85 -21.93
N PRO A 599 -1.91 32.93 -22.50
CA PRO A 599 -3.19 33.49 -22.06
C PRO A 599 -4.31 32.45 -22.23
N GLY A 600 -5.15 32.29 -21.19
CA GLY A 600 -6.25 31.32 -21.16
C GLY A 600 -5.88 29.92 -20.65
N ALA A 601 -4.64 29.71 -20.19
CA ALA A 601 -4.24 28.46 -19.56
C ALA A 601 -5.10 28.15 -18.32
N THR A 602 -5.50 26.89 -18.21
CA THR A 602 -6.19 26.37 -17.03
C THR A 602 -5.29 26.43 -15.78
N PRO A 603 -5.86 26.44 -14.56
CA PRO A 603 -5.07 26.39 -13.33
C PRO A 603 -4.07 25.23 -13.30
N LEU A 604 -4.46 24.07 -13.84
CA LEU A 604 -3.59 22.89 -13.95
C LEU A 604 -2.42 23.12 -14.90
N GLU A 605 -2.66 23.70 -16.07
CA GLU A 605 -1.59 24.02 -17.02
C GLU A 605 -0.61 25.03 -16.43
N ARG A 606 -1.10 26.05 -15.73
CA ARG A 606 -0.25 27.01 -15.02
C ARG A 606 0.63 26.32 -13.98
N TRP A 607 0.05 25.44 -13.17
CA TRP A 607 0.80 24.68 -12.16
C TRP A 607 1.86 23.76 -12.77
N LEU A 608 1.53 23.06 -13.85
CA LEU A 608 2.51 22.28 -14.61
C LEU A 608 3.59 23.17 -15.26
N GLY A 609 3.23 24.37 -15.70
CA GLY A 609 4.18 25.36 -16.21
C GLY A 609 5.18 25.85 -15.16
N TRP A 610 4.84 25.77 -13.87
CA TRP A 610 5.80 26.00 -12.78
C TRP A 610 6.66 24.76 -12.49
N LEU A 611 6.02 23.60 -12.37
CA LEU A 611 6.67 22.38 -11.90
C LEU A 611 7.60 21.75 -12.94
N VAL A 612 7.13 21.59 -14.18
CA VAL A 612 7.83 20.81 -15.22
C VAL A 612 9.21 21.39 -15.54
N PRO A 613 9.39 22.73 -15.72
CA PRO A 613 10.73 23.28 -15.98
C PRO A 613 11.72 22.97 -14.87
N TYR A 614 11.29 23.04 -13.60
CA TYR A 614 12.14 22.69 -12.46
C TYR A 614 12.50 21.20 -12.48
N VAL A 615 11.52 20.31 -12.70
CA VAL A 615 11.74 18.86 -12.76
C VAL A 615 12.70 18.51 -13.90
N ARG A 616 12.50 19.10 -15.10
CA ARG A 616 13.39 18.90 -16.25
C ARG A 616 14.82 19.33 -15.94
N ALA A 617 15.02 20.53 -15.39
CA ALA A 617 16.35 21.02 -15.02
C ALA A 617 17.02 20.12 -13.97
N ARG A 618 16.24 19.63 -12.99
CA ARG A 618 16.74 18.75 -11.94
C ARG A 618 17.14 17.38 -12.47
N LEU A 619 16.30 16.76 -13.29
CA LEU A 619 16.57 15.45 -13.91
C LEU A 619 17.76 15.52 -14.86
N SER A 620 17.82 16.55 -15.70
CA SER A 620 18.94 16.77 -16.62
C SER A 620 20.26 16.85 -15.86
N ARG A 621 20.30 17.60 -14.76
CA ARG A 621 21.47 17.69 -13.88
C ARG A 621 21.81 16.37 -13.19
N ALA A 622 20.81 15.63 -12.70
CA ALA A 622 21.02 14.36 -12.02
C ALA A 622 21.53 13.26 -12.97
N LEU A 623 21.12 13.30 -14.23
CA LEU A 623 21.47 12.33 -15.27
C LEU A 623 22.67 12.76 -16.12
N GLY A 624 23.22 13.96 -15.91
CA GLY A 624 24.33 14.49 -16.71
C GLY A 624 23.94 14.84 -18.15
N VAL A 625 22.66 15.06 -18.42
CA VAL A 625 22.13 15.43 -19.74
C VAL A 625 22.12 16.96 -19.87
N PRO A 626 22.50 17.55 -21.02
CA PRO A 626 22.35 18.98 -21.26
C PRO A 626 20.89 19.42 -21.10
N PRO A 627 20.60 20.56 -20.43
CA PRO A 627 19.23 20.99 -20.15
C PRO A 627 18.39 21.25 -21.42
N ASP A 628 19.05 21.59 -22.52
CA ASP A 628 18.41 21.87 -23.81
C ASP A 628 18.20 20.59 -24.66
N ASP A 629 18.80 19.46 -24.28
CA ASP A 629 18.69 18.19 -24.99
C ASP A 629 17.55 17.34 -24.43
N THR A 630 16.32 17.72 -24.82
CA THR A 630 15.10 17.06 -24.34
C THR A 630 15.01 15.61 -24.82
N GLU A 631 15.45 15.32 -26.05
CA GLU A 631 15.41 13.97 -26.63
C GLU A 631 16.36 13.01 -25.92
N ALA A 632 17.56 13.47 -25.50
CA ALA A 632 18.46 12.65 -24.70
C ALA A 632 17.85 12.33 -23.33
N LEU A 633 17.20 13.30 -22.68
CA LEU A 633 16.53 13.09 -21.40
C LEU A 633 15.40 12.06 -21.53
N GLU A 634 14.58 12.17 -22.57
CA GLU A 634 13.47 11.25 -22.84
C GLU A 634 13.95 9.82 -23.07
N ARG A 635 14.97 9.64 -23.92
CA ARG A 635 15.54 8.32 -24.21
C ARG A 635 16.21 7.69 -22.98
N MET A 636 16.93 8.49 -22.18
CA MET A 636 17.63 8.01 -21.01
C MET A 636 16.67 7.67 -19.86
N LEU A 637 15.64 8.48 -19.64
CA LEU A 637 14.79 8.33 -18.46
C LEU A 637 13.47 7.58 -18.74
N LEU A 638 12.79 7.88 -19.84
CA LEU A 638 11.37 7.51 -20.02
C LEU A 638 11.19 6.32 -20.96
N MET A 639 11.96 6.25 -22.05
CA MET A 639 11.81 5.27 -23.11
C MET A 639 12.51 3.93 -22.81
N HIS A 640 11.91 3.15 -21.91
CA HIS A 640 12.39 1.81 -21.55
C HIS A 640 11.33 0.76 -21.86
N ASP A 641 11.72 -0.32 -22.53
CA ASP A 641 10.84 -1.47 -22.70
C ASP A 641 10.62 -2.15 -21.35
N ALA A 642 9.37 -2.30 -20.95
CA ALA A 642 9.01 -2.93 -19.70
C ALA A 642 7.79 -3.83 -19.84
N ARG A 643 7.73 -4.82 -18.95
CA ARG A 643 6.56 -5.67 -18.70
C ARG A 643 5.98 -5.29 -17.35
N LEU A 644 4.73 -4.86 -17.35
CA LEU A 644 4.01 -4.46 -16.15
C LEU A 644 3.14 -5.61 -15.65
N HIS A 645 3.32 -6.00 -14.39
CA HIS A 645 2.40 -6.89 -13.68
C HIS A 645 1.62 -6.08 -12.65
N LEU A 646 0.29 -6.11 -12.78
CA LEU A 646 -0.62 -5.35 -11.93
C LEU A 646 -1.49 -6.29 -11.12
N THR A 647 -1.57 -6.06 -9.82
CA THR A 647 -2.50 -6.73 -8.92
C THR A 647 -3.29 -5.70 -8.12
N GLU A 648 -4.16 -6.15 -7.20
CA GLU A 648 -4.88 -5.25 -6.30
C GLU A 648 -3.92 -4.44 -5.42
N THR A 649 -2.74 -4.98 -5.12
CA THR A 649 -1.78 -4.39 -4.17
C THR A 649 -0.38 -4.16 -4.71
N HIS A 650 -0.05 -4.59 -5.94
CA HIS A 650 1.29 -4.45 -6.52
C HIS A 650 1.26 -3.86 -7.92
N VAL A 651 2.29 -3.07 -8.21
CA VAL A 651 2.74 -2.65 -9.53
C VAL A 651 4.18 -3.11 -9.65
N ASP A 652 4.40 -4.21 -10.34
CA ASP A 652 5.74 -4.75 -10.57
C ASP A 652 6.18 -4.37 -12.00
N VAL A 653 7.25 -3.58 -12.09
CA VAL A 653 7.83 -3.09 -13.36
C VAL A 653 9.05 -3.94 -13.67
N VAL A 654 8.93 -4.83 -14.66
CA VAL A 654 10.01 -5.71 -15.07
C VAL A 654 10.72 -5.11 -16.29
N LEU A 655 11.98 -4.73 -16.09
CA LEU A 655 12.85 -4.09 -17.08
C LEU A 655 13.97 -5.05 -17.48
N ALA A 656 14.46 -4.92 -18.71
CA ALA A 656 15.64 -5.66 -19.13
C ALA A 656 16.90 -5.04 -18.49
N LEU A 657 17.71 -5.84 -17.79
CA LEU A 657 18.93 -5.36 -17.15
C LEU A 657 19.89 -4.72 -18.17
N ALA A 658 19.95 -5.26 -19.38
CA ALA A 658 20.82 -4.77 -20.45
C ALA A 658 20.42 -3.38 -20.97
N GLN A 659 19.21 -2.92 -20.67
CA GLN A 659 18.67 -1.65 -21.15
C GLN A 659 18.70 -0.54 -20.09
N LEU A 660 19.11 -0.84 -18.85
CA LEU A 660 19.10 0.14 -17.77
C LEU A 660 20.31 1.08 -17.87
N PRO A 661 20.11 2.40 -18.08
CA PRO A 661 21.21 3.35 -18.08
C PRO A 661 21.78 3.48 -16.67
N LEU A 662 23.11 3.42 -16.54
CA LEU A 662 23.79 3.52 -15.26
C LEU A 662 23.48 4.84 -14.54
N GLU A 663 23.22 5.90 -15.31
CA GLU A 663 22.85 7.23 -14.84
C GLU A 663 21.57 7.20 -14.01
N VAL A 664 20.56 6.40 -14.40
CA VAL A 664 19.30 6.26 -13.65
C VAL A 664 19.56 5.63 -12.29
N ARG A 665 20.44 4.61 -12.24
CA ARG A 665 20.85 3.94 -11.00
C ARG A 665 21.66 4.86 -10.09
N VAL A 666 22.62 5.60 -10.64
CA VAL A 666 23.45 6.56 -9.89
C VAL A 666 22.58 7.70 -9.33
N ALA A 667 21.60 8.17 -10.09
CA ALA A 667 20.63 9.16 -9.63
C ALA A 667 19.64 8.59 -8.58
N GLY A 668 19.59 7.26 -8.41
CA GLY A 668 18.70 6.59 -7.47
C GLY A 668 17.22 6.64 -7.88
N LEU A 669 16.94 6.83 -9.16
CA LEU A 669 15.57 6.94 -9.70
C LEU A 669 14.86 5.61 -9.85
N ASP A 670 15.60 4.50 -9.86
CA ASP A 670 15.10 3.13 -9.98
C ASP A 670 15.08 2.38 -8.64
N ARG A 671 15.12 3.11 -7.52
CA ARG A 671 15.01 2.53 -6.19
C ARG A 671 13.65 1.90 -5.99
N ASP A 672 13.65 0.70 -5.41
CA ASP A 672 12.44 0.05 -4.90
C ASP A 672 11.83 0.88 -3.78
N ILE A 673 10.62 1.36 -4.00
CA ILE A 673 9.89 2.20 -3.04
C ILE A 673 9.18 1.34 -1.99
N GLY A 674 8.80 0.12 -2.37
CA GLY A 674 7.96 -0.72 -1.53
C GLY A 674 6.55 -0.14 -1.46
N TRP A 675 5.95 -0.13 -0.26
CA TRP A 675 4.57 0.30 -0.06
C TRP A 675 4.41 1.82 -0.18
N ILE A 676 3.48 2.26 -1.03
CA ILE A 676 3.12 3.66 -1.21
C ILE A 676 1.71 3.89 -0.66
N PRO A 677 1.58 4.54 0.51
CA PRO A 677 0.28 4.71 1.17
C PRO A 677 -0.75 5.45 0.32
N SER A 678 -0.35 6.53 -0.36
CA SER A 678 -1.24 7.34 -1.22
C SER A 678 -1.79 6.57 -2.42
N ALA A 679 -1.06 5.56 -2.91
CA ALA A 679 -1.48 4.70 -4.01
C ALA A 679 -2.17 3.40 -3.55
N GLY A 680 -2.05 3.06 -2.26
CA GLY A 680 -2.54 1.80 -1.71
C GLY A 680 -1.93 0.56 -2.36
N ARG A 681 -0.66 0.66 -2.82
CA ARG A 681 0.04 -0.38 -3.59
C ARG A 681 1.55 -0.36 -3.33
N HIS A 682 2.20 -1.49 -3.54
CA HIS A 682 3.65 -1.59 -3.73
C HIS A 682 4.05 -1.20 -5.15
N LEU A 683 5.17 -0.49 -5.30
CA LEU A 683 5.88 -0.33 -6.56
C LEU A 683 7.28 -0.94 -6.44
N THR A 684 7.58 -1.90 -7.31
CA THR A 684 8.85 -2.63 -7.31
C THR A 684 9.42 -2.68 -8.72
N PHE A 685 10.72 -2.44 -8.85
CA PHE A 685 11.46 -2.58 -10.10
C PHE A 685 12.20 -3.92 -10.09
N HIS A 686 11.97 -4.73 -11.12
CA HIS A 686 12.66 -6.00 -11.31
C HIS A 686 13.53 -5.89 -12.56
N PHE A 687 14.78 -6.33 -12.46
CA PHE A 687 15.71 -6.32 -13.58
C PHE A 687 16.04 -7.76 -13.95
N GLU A 688 15.67 -8.15 -15.17
CA GLU A 688 15.87 -9.50 -15.72
C GLU A 688 16.87 -9.52 -16.88
#